data_AF-A0A2H6AUB7-F1
#
_entry.id   AF-A0A2H6AUB7-F1
#
_cell.length_a   1.000
_cell.length_b   1.000
_cell.length_c   1.000
_cell.angle_alpha   90.00
_cell.angle_beta   90.00
_cell.angle_gamma   90.00
#
_symmetry.space_group_name_H-M   'P 1'
#
loop_
_entity.id
_entity.type
_entity.pdbx_description
1 polymer ?
#
loop_
_entity_poly.entity_id
_entity_poly.type
_entity_poly.pdbx_seq_one_letter_code
_entity_poly.pdbx_strand_id
1 'polypeptide(L)'
;MEPQRRRAPEEVVRDLMERHFVVQAPAHVNLRSFETTALVNLGTESEPLYKARFDAVLELRGETYEEIGRIGPVIWLRTVAKPGETVRVYGNASAARRGDGPWQVEFALEFNPLPRLGQPRQMFEGETVVRGTDEERRLLGRLAELARERLALELPGYWMVEGLELLDTAIREDRIEARFSASLVLRDHTFAERAREDDVFVVAPVAEAGSRSALSGRASFLFRNGRWEVELAPENNPLTALGRPLAFFEGRVVIEGSEEEKAWREARHRRELEEMKRRQELEEQKRQAELAEAEHRRRLEEQKRAEAEARRRAELAELARQLRGRLALGLQGHWRVGEVTLSEPLEREGGVLEFAFTAPLELAEDTFVEKAREEEAVLVERVGTTGEVRTLRGKALARRADGGWRFEVEVGNNPVATLGHPVDFFGGKVLVEGSDEEKAWREARHRRQLEEMKRQQELEEQKRQSELAEARHRTLLEQERQKLELAKLQFEERLEQERLAREAARRQREMEKRQRELAALRTALQSPDPALRAMALDAALKSGDTGLRQLALHEWLKRTTRVALEIEAADKRGQETIADGINTFALDFANFDETSGSFTGQIVAPVQNQPADMQFSGRITGEAISLASPTCQATLRLGEDPVLRGELRCGGLVRYSNSSYAGIFRVSVPLR
;
A
#
# COMPACT_ATOMS: atom_id res chain seq x y z
N MET A 1 45.55 59.52 -71.64
CA MET A 1 44.68 59.95 -70.51
C MET A 1 43.25 59.86 -71.01
N GLU A 2 42.64 58.70 -70.81
CA GLU A 2 41.22 58.50 -71.09
C GLU A 2 40.40 59.34 -70.09
N PRO A 3 39.41 60.12 -70.54
CA PRO A 3 38.53 60.84 -69.62
C PRO A 3 37.80 59.79 -68.79
N GLN A 4 38.15 59.69 -67.51
CA GLN A 4 37.39 58.88 -66.54
C GLN A 4 35.95 59.37 -66.61
N ARG A 5 35.07 58.58 -67.24
CA ARG A 5 33.64 58.82 -67.25
C ARG A 5 33.22 58.88 -65.79
N ARG A 6 32.83 60.08 -65.34
CA ARG A 6 32.25 60.29 -64.00
C ARG A 6 31.02 59.38 -63.93
N ARG A 7 31.12 58.27 -63.19
CA ARG A 7 29.97 57.40 -62.90
C ARG A 7 28.88 58.26 -62.28
N ALA A 8 27.62 57.97 -62.60
CA ALA A 8 26.51 58.67 -61.99
C ALA A 8 26.59 58.49 -60.46
N PRO A 9 26.33 59.53 -59.65
CA PRO A 9 26.37 59.42 -58.19
C PRO A 9 25.55 58.24 -57.65
N GLU A 10 24.44 57.91 -58.33
CA GLU A 10 23.58 56.77 -58.02
C GLU A 10 24.28 55.41 -58.18
N GLU A 11 25.08 55.20 -59.22
CA GLU A 11 25.83 53.94 -59.42
C GLU A 11 26.87 53.75 -58.32
N VAL A 12 27.54 54.83 -57.93
CA VAL A 12 28.53 54.80 -56.83
C VAL A 12 27.85 54.41 -55.52
N VAL A 13 26.65 54.92 -55.25
CA VAL A 13 25.89 54.60 -54.04
C VAL A 13 25.37 53.16 -54.06
N ARG A 14 24.94 52.63 -55.21
CA ARG A 14 24.55 51.21 -55.34
C ARG A 14 25.72 50.28 -55.05
N ASP A 15 26.87 50.50 -55.70
CA ASP A 15 28.10 49.73 -55.46
C ASP A 15 28.52 49.80 -53.98
N LEU A 16 28.37 50.98 -53.37
CA LEU A 16 28.69 51.21 -51.96
C LEU A 16 27.75 50.42 -51.03
N MET A 17 26.43 50.45 -51.29
CA MET A 17 25.44 49.68 -50.54
C MET A 17 25.73 48.18 -50.67
N GLU A 18 25.93 47.66 -51.87
CA GLU A 18 26.26 46.25 -52.09
C GLU A 18 27.48 45.82 -51.26
N ARG A 19 28.59 46.57 -51.33
CA ARG A 19 29.80 46.26 -50.55
C ARG A 19 29.57 46.28 -49.03
N HIS A 20 28.82 47.27 -48.53
CA HIS A 20 28.49 47.33 -47.11
C HIS A 20 27.58 46.18 -46.70
N PHE A 21 26.65 45.77 -47.56
CA PHE A 21 25.80 44.62 -47.31
C PHE A 21 26.61 43.33 -47.20
N VAL A 22 27.59 43.10 -48.08
CA VAL A 22 28.51 41.94 -47.99
C VAL A 22 29.26 41.91 -46.65
N VAL A 23 29.71 43.07 -46.15
CA VAL A 23 30.44 43.16 -44.87
C VAL A 23 29.52 42.91 -43.68
N GLN A 24 28.25 43.33 -43.76
CA GLN A 24 27.26 43.12 -42.70
C GLN A 24 26.59 41.75 -42.74
N ALA A 25 26.60 41.07 -43.89
CA ALA A 25 26.07 39.73 -44.03
C ALA A 25 26.85 38.74 -43.15
N PRO A 26 26.20 37.72 -42.57
CA PRO A 26 26.90 36.70 -41.79
C PRO A 26 28.04 36.05 -42.58
N ALA A 27 29.17 35.77 -41.93
CA ALA A 27 30.38 35.26 -42.60
C ALA A 27 30.19 33.91 -43.34
N HIS A 28 29.11 33.20 -43.06
CA HIS A 28 28.75 31.91 -43.64
C HIS A 28 27.82 31.99 -44.85
N VAL A 29 27.47 33.20 -45.31
CA VAL A 29 26.75 33.42 -46.57
C VAL A 29 27.62 34.16 -47.58
N ASN A 30 27.39 33.88 -48.85
CA ASN A 30 27.90 34.64 -49.99
C ASN A 30 26.76 35.46 -50.59
N LEU A 31 27.04 36.71 -50.94
CA LEU A 31 26.13 37.48 -51.79
C LEU A 31 26.22 36.97 -53.23
N ARG A 32 25.11 36.46 -53.78
CA ARG A 32 24.98 36.03 -55.18
C ARG A 32 24.51 37.16 -56.08
N SER A 33 23.54 37.95 -55.62
CA SER A 33 23.06 39.13 -56.32
C SER A 33 22.55 40.18 -55.34
N PHE A 34 22.64 41.46 -55.75
CA PHE A 34 22.10 42.61 -55.02
C PHE A 34 21.52 43.60 -56.03
N GLU A 35 20.19 43.75 -55.99
CA GLU A 35 19.45 44.60 -56.89
C GLU A 35 18.80 45.74 -56.10
N THR A 36 18.89 46.95 -56.63
CA THR A 36 18.23 48.14 -56.05
C THR A 36 17.02 48.51 -56.91
N THR A 37 15.81 48.41 -56.36
CA THR A 37 14.55 48.58 -57.12
C THR A 37 14.04 50.02 -57.12
N ALA A 38 14.35 50.80 -56.08
CA ALA A 38 14.07 52.22 -56.02
C ALA A 38 15.25 52.89 -55.30
N LEU A 39 15.78 53.98 -55.85
CA LEU A 39 16.86 54.77 -55.24
C LEU A 39 16.49 56.25 -55.37
N VAL A 40 16.42 56.96 -54.25
CA VAL A 40 16.02 58.37 -54.19
C VAL A 40 16.97 59.12 -53.29
N ASN A 41 17.53 60.25 -53.77
CA ASN A 41 18.24 61.20 -52.92
C ASN A 41 17.23 62.15 -52.26
N LEU A 42 17.17 62.13 -50.93
CA LEU A 42 16.36 63.02 -50.11
C LEU A 42 17.20 64.13 -49.45
N GLY A 43 18.52 64.10 -49.64
CA GLY A 43 19.46 65.08 -49.10
C GLY A 43 19.78 66.20 -50.08
N THR A 44 20.70 67.07 -49.68
CA THR A 44 21.25 68.11 -50.55
C THR A 44 22.47 67.60 -51.30
N GLU A 45 23.03 68.39 -52.23
CA GLU A 45 24.27 68.03 -52.93
C GLU A 45 25.46 67.94 -51.96
N SER A 46 25.50 68.78 -50.92
CA SER A 46 26.56 68.80 -49.91
C SER A 46 26.36 67.78 -48.78
N GLU A 47 25.12 67.34 -48.56
CA GLU A 47 24.75 66.34 -47.54
C GLU A 47 23.79 65.31 -48.16
N PRO A 48 24.27 64.46 -49.07
CA PRO A 48 23.42 63.50 -49.76
C PRO A 48 22.88 62.46 -48.78
N LEU A 49 21.61 62.13 -48.94
CA LEU A 49 20.91 61.09 -48.20
C LEU A 49 20.15 60.22 -49.19
N TYR A 50 20.76 59.12 -49.59
CA TYR A 50 20.12 58.15 -50.48
C TYR A 50 19.32 57.15 -49.65
N LYS A 51 18.06 56.95 -50.03
CA LYS A 51 17.24 55.84 -49.57
C LYS A 51 16.95 54.91 -50.73
N ALA A 52 17.04 53.62 -50.47
CA ALA A 52 16.84 52.62 -51.48
C ALA A 52 16.02 51.44 -50.97
N ARG A 53 15.23 50.83 -51.85
CA ARG A 53 14.73 49.47 -51.65
C ARG A 53 15.66 48.51 -52.36
N PHE A 54 16.04 47.43 -51.68
CA PHE A 54 16.94 46.44 -52.23
C PHE A 54 16.37 45.04 -52.11
N ASP A 55 16.84 44.18 -53.00
CA ASP A 55 16.61 42.74 -53.03
C ASP A 55 17.96 42.04 -53.18
N ALA A 56 18.26 41.10 -52.30
CA ALA A 56 19.52 40.39 -52.31
C ALA A 56 19.27 38.89 -52.22
N VAL A 57 20.04 38.13 -53.01
CA VAL A 57 20.09 36.68 -52.92
C VAL A 57 21.40 36.30 -52.27
N LEU A 58 21.30 35.62 -51.14
CA LEU A 58 22.42 35.07 -50.40
C LEU A 58 22.50 33.56 -50.65
N GLU A 59 23.69 33.00 -50.65
CA GLU A 59 23.95 31.56 -50.78
C GLU A 59 24.77 31.08 -49.58
N LEU A 60 24.39 29.94 -48.99
CA LEU A 60 25.14 29.35 -47.88
C LEU A 60 26.46 28.75 -48.32
N ARG A 61 27.55 29.13 -47.64
CA ARG A 61 28.91 28.59 -47.88
C ARG A 61 29.09 27.16 -47.40
N GLY A 62 28.32 26.74 -46.40
CA GLY A 62 28.45 25.45 -45.73
C GLY A 62 27.14 25.05 -45.08
N GLU A 63 27.11 23.84 -44.50
CA GLU A 63 25.98 23.41 -43.69
C GLU A 63 25.82 24.29 -42.47
N THR A 64 24.57 24.55 -42.13
CA THR A 64 24.19 25.28 -40.93
C THR A 64 23.29 24.42 -40.06
N TYR A 65 23.33 24.72 -38.77
CA TYR A 65 22.73 23.89 -37.75
C TYR A 65 21.97 24.73 -36.74
N GLU A 66 21.03 24.09 -36.08
CA GLU A 66 20.28 24.60 -34.93
C GLU A 66 20.53 23.69 -33.73
N GLU A 67 20.76 24.28 -32.56
CA GLU A 67 20.84 23.54 -31.30
C GLU A 67 19.45 23.02 -30.93
N ILE A 68 19.31 21.69 -30.89
CA ILE A 68 18.06 21.02 -30.48
C ILE A 68 18.09 20.57 -29.02
N GLY A 69 19.25 20.64 -28.37
CA GLY A 69 19.40 20.32 -26.96
C GLY A 69 20.87 20.25 -26.54
N ARG A 70 21.10 20.26 -25.22
CA ARG A 70 22.44 20.19 -24.64
C ARG A 70 22.44 19.25 -23.45
N ILE A 71 23.28 18.22 -23.49
CA ILE A 71 23.35 17.21 -22.45
C ILE A 71 24.80 17.05 -22.03
N GLY A 72 25.12 17.59 -20.84
CA GLY A 72 26.50 17.67 -20.38
C GLY A 72 27.36 18.52 -21.32
N PRO A 73 28.53 18.02 -21.78
CA PRO A 73 29.39 18.74 -22.71
C PRO A 73 28.96 18.62 -24.18
N VAL A 74 27.92 17.83 -24.47
CA VAL A 74 27.49 17.53 -25.84
C VAL A 74 26.33 18.42 -26.26
N ILE A 75 26.52 19.17 -27.33
CA ILE A 75 25.50 19.97 -28.02
C ILE A 75 24.94 19.16 -29.18
N TRP A 76 23.63 18.95 -29.15
CA TRP A 76 22.91 18.25 -30.19
C TRP A 76 22.46 19.22 -31.27
N LEU A 77 22.83 18.92 -32.50
CA LEU A 77 22.59 19.77 -33.66
C LEU A 77 21.65 19.10 -34.65
N ARG A 78 20.76 19.90 -35.24
CA ARG A 78 19.97 19.53 -36.42
C ARG A 78 20.42 20.36 -37.61
N THR A 79 20.67 19.72 -38.75
CA THR A 79 20.95 20.43 -40.00
C THR A 79 19.73 21.24 -40.43
N VAL A 80 19.93 22.55 -40.65
CA VAL A 80 18.88 23.49 -41.05
C VAL A 80 18.91 23.70 -42.55
N ALA A 81 20.10 23.94 -43.11
CA ALA A 81 20.28 24.20 -44.53
C ALA A 81 21.62 23.64 -45.02
N LYS A 82 21.65 23.24 -46.30
CA LYS A 82 22.81 22.65 -46.95
C LYS A 82 23.65 23.70 -47.70
N PRO A 83 24.92 23.42 -48.01
CA PRO A 83 25.75 24.32 -48.81
C PRO A 83 25.11 24.54 -50.18
N GLY A 84 25.15 25.79 -50.67
CA GLY A 84 24.58 26.17 -51.96
C GLY A 84 23.09 26.50 -51.94
N GLU A 85 22.38 26.26 -50.83
CA GLU A 85 21.01 26.76 -50.68
C GLU A 85 20.99 28.29 -50.67
N THR A 86 20.03 28.87 -51.39
CA THR A 86 19.88 30.31 -51.53
C THR A 86 18.71 30.85 -50.71
N VAL A 87 18.86 32.06 -50.23
CA VAL A 87 17.87 32.76 -49.42
C VAL A 87 17.76 34.20 -49.88
N ARG A 88 16.52 34.65 -50.03
CA ARG A 88 16.21 36.01 -50.49
C ARG A 88 15.96 36.92 -49.29
N VAL A 89 16.61 38.07 -49.28
CA VAL A 89 16.50 39.13 -48.29
C VAL A 89 16.13 40.41 -49.02
N TYR A 90 15.16 41.15 -48.49
CA TYR A 90 14.80 42.44 -49.04
C TYR A 90 14.47 43.42 -47.92
N GLY A 91 14.63 44.71 -48.22
CA GLY A 91 14.37 45.76 -47.26
C GLY A 91 14.77 47.13 -47.78
N ASN A 92 15.04 48.03 -46.84
CA ASN A 92 15.45 49.39 -47.12
C ASN A 92 16.93 49.58 -46.75
N ALA A 93 17.67 50.29 -47.59
CA ALA A 93 19.03 50.74 -47.32
C ALA A 93 19.06 52.26 -47.30
N SER A 94 19.82 52.85 -46.38
CA SER A 94 20.11 54.28 -46.39
C SER A 94 21.61 54.53 -46.40
N ALA A 95 22.07 55.38 -47.30
CA ALA A 95 23.45 55.85 -47.37
C ALA A 95 23.47 57.36 -47.20
N ALA A 96 24.12 57.84 -46.14
CA ALA A 96 24.26 59.25 -45.83
C ALA A 96 25.72 59.67 -45.80
N ARG A 97 26.02 60.89 -46.26
CA ARG A 97 27.34 61.50 -46.11
C ARG A 97 27.19 62.91 -45.54
N ARG A 98 27.92 63.22 -44.47
CA ARG A 98 27.96 64.56 -43.87
C ARG A 98 29.26 65.25 -44.24
N GLY A 99 29.18 66.30 -45.07
CA GLY A 99 30.35 67.01 -45.59
C GLY A 99 31.32 66.07 -46.31
N ASP A 100 32.62 66.20 -45.99
CA ASP A 100 33.67 65.35 -46.57
C ASP A 100 33.86 64.00 -45.86
N GLY A 101 33.06 63.70 -44.82
CA GLY A 101 33.17 62.48 -44.03
C GLY A 101 32.92 61.18 -44.82
N PRO A 102 33.19 60.00 -44.21
CA PRO A 102 32.87 58.72 -44.82
C PRO A 102 31.36 58.53 -44.98
N TRP A 103 30.97 57.69 -45.93
CA TRP A 103 29.58 57.27 -46.05
C TRP A 103 29.17 56.40 -44.86
N GLN A 104 27.98 56.63 -44.34
CA GLN A 104 27.32 55.79 -43.35
C GLN A 104 26.21 55.03 -44.05
N VAL A 105 26.28 53.70 -44.05
CA VAL A 105 25.30 52.82 -44.69
C VAL A 105 24.59 51.99 -43.63
N GLU A 106 23.27 52.07 -43.62
CA GLU A 106 22.40 51.33 -42.71
C GLU A 106 21.41 50.49 -43.51
N PHE A 107 21.11 49.29 -43.03
CA PHE A 107 20.14 48.38 -43.62
C PHE A 107 19.02 48.08 -42.63
N ALA A 108 17.78 48.24 -43.09
CA ALA A 108 16.57 47.85 -42.38
C ALA A 108 15.88 46.74 -43.17
N LEU A 109 16.08 45.49 -42.75
CA LEU A 109 15.48 44.31 -43.37
C LEU A 109 13.97 44.29 -43.10
N GLU A 110 13.16 44.27 -44.16
CA GLU A 110 11.71 44.08 -44.05
C GLU A 110 11.38 42.59 -43.87
N PHE A 111 12.15 41.72 -44.50
CA PHE A 111 12.12 40.27 -44.31
C PHE A 111 13.52 39.76 -44.00
N ASN A 112 13.73 39.30 -42.76
CA ASN A 112 15.02 38.76 -42.32
C ASN A 112 14.92 37.24 -42.06
N PRO A 113 15.17 36.40 -43.07
CA PRO A 113 15.25 34.95 -42.90
C PRO A 113 16.57 34.50 -42.27
N LEU A 114 17.57 35.39 -42.10
CA LEU A 114 18.91 35.01 -41.63
C LEU A 114 18.89 34.27 -40.28
N PRO A 115 18.10 34.65 -39.27
CA PRO A 115 18.04 33.91 -38.00
C PRO A 115 17.52 32.48 -38.17
N ARG A 116 16.76 32.19 -39.24
CA ARG A 116 16.21 30.86 -39.53
C ARG A 116 17.14 29.98 -40.34
N LEU A 117 18.29 30.50 -40.79
CA LEU A 117 19.28 29.71 -41.51
C LEU A 117 20.15 28.87 -40.58
N GLY A 118 20.03 29.02 -39.26
CA GLY A 118 20.92 28.36 -38.30
C GLY A 118 22.31 29.00 -38.28
N GLN A 119 23.28 28.29 -37.70
CA GLN A 119 24.65 28.74 -37.54
C GLN A 119 25.64 27.68 -38.03
N PRO A 120 26.85 28.07 -38.51
CA PRO A 120 27.92 27.13 -38.79
C PRO A 120 28.29 26.33 -37.55
N ARG A 121 28.72 25.07 -37.74
CA ARG A 121 29.11 24.17 -36.64
C ARG A 121 30.15 24.78 -35.68
N GLN A 122 31.06 25.60 -36.22
CA GLN A 122 32.16 26.24 -35.46
C GLN A 122 31.68 27.30 -34.46
N MET A 123 30.43 27.78 -34.56
CA MET A 123 29.86 28.75 -33.64
C MET A 123 29.34 28.11 -32.33
N PHE A 124 29.24 26.78 -32.28
CA PHE A 124 28.81 26.05 -31.10
C PHE A 124 30.03 25.63 -30.27
N GLU A 125 30.13 26.17 -29.05
CA GLU A 125 31.23 25.86 -28.12
C GLU A 125 31.01 24.51 -27.43
N GLY A 126 31.76 23.47 -27.80
CA GLY A 126 31.72 22.17 -27.12
C GLY A 126 31.83 20.97 -28.07
N GLU A 127 31.63 19.76 -27.53
CA GLU A 127 31.47 18.56 -28.36
C GLU A 127 30.11 18.65 -29.04
N THR A 128 30.07 18.60 -30.36
CA THR A 128 28.82 18.70 -31.12
C THR A 128 28.50 17.36 -31.76
N VAL A 129 27.23 16.96 -31.73
CA VAL A 129 26.73 15.75 -32.39
C VAL A 129 25.58 16.14 -33.30
N VAL A 130 25.74 15.86 -34.59
CA VAL A 130 24.72 16.14 -35.60
C VAL A 130 23.78 14.95 -35.74
N ARG A 131 22.48 15.19 -35.61
CA ARG A 131 21.44 14.16 -35.76
C ARG A 131 21.45 13.55 -37.16
N GLY A 132 21.36 12.22 -37.24
CA GLY A 132 21.38 11.42 -38.45
C GLY A 132 22.78 11.06 -38.96
N THR A 133 23.85 11.46 -38.26
CA THR A 133 25.23 11.24 -38.71
C THR A 133 25.91 10.06 -38.01
N ASP A 134 27.10 9.66 -38.49
CA ASP A 134 27.90 8.61 -37.85
C ASP A 134 28.40 9.01 -36.45
N GLU A 135 28.48 10.31 -36.15
CA GLU A 135 28.83 10.80 -34.82
C GLU A 135 27.75 10.45 -33.80
N GLU A 136 26.48 10.65 -34.16
CA GLU A 136 25.34 10.24 -33.33
C GLU A 136 25.37 8.72 -33.12
N ARG A 137 25.57 7.94 -34.19
CA ARG A 137 25.65 6.47 -34.09
C ARG A 137 26.76 6.01 -33.14
N ARG A 138 27.92 6.66 -33.19
CA ARG A 138 29.04 6.36 -32.27
C ARG A 138 28.70 6.73 -30.83
N LEU A 139 28.08 7.88 -30.59
CA LEU A 139 27.66 8.28 -29.24
C LEU A 139 26.60 7.30 -28.71
N LEU A 140 25.56 7.01 -29.48
CA LEU A 140 24.51 6.06 -29.11
C LEU A 140 25.06 4.65 -28.89
N GLY A 141 26.06 4.22 -29.68
CA GLY A 141 26.78 2.96 -29.44
C GLY A 141 27.48 2.92 -28.08
N ARG A 142 28.16 4.01 -27.69
CA ARG A 142 28.75 4.11 -26.33
C ARG A 142 27.69 4.07 -25.24
N LEU A 143 26.56 4.74 -25.44
CA LEU A 143 25.44 4.72 -24.48
C LEU A 143 24.78 3.34 -24.40
N ALA A 144 24.67 2.63 -25.52
CA ALA A 144 24.17 1.25 -25.57
C ALA A 144 25.06 0.30 -24.75
N GLU A 145 26.38 0.44 -24.84
CA GLU A 145 27.30 -0.36 -24.00
C GLU A 145 27.16 -0.01 -22.52
N LEU A 146 27.01 1.27 -22.14
CA LEU A 146 26.74 1.64 -20.75
C LEU A 146 25.40 1.08 -20.24
N ALA A 147 24.35 1.10 -21.08
CA ALA A 147 23.07 0.48 -20.76
C ALA A 147 23.20 -1.04 -20.63
N ARG A 148 24.00 -1.68 -21.48
CA ARG A 148 24.29 -3.11 -21.42
C ARG A 148 24.98 -3.50 -20.12
N GLU A 149 26.01 -2.76 -19.72
CA GLU A 149 26.72 -2.97 -18.45
C GLU A 149 25.78 -2.77 -17.26
N ARG A 150 24.97 -1.71 -17.27
CA ARG A 150 23.98 -1.45 -16.24
C ARG A 150 22.95 -2.57 -16.14
N LEU A 151 22.43 -3.02 -17.28
CA LEU A 151 21.47 -4.11 -17.34
C LEU A 151 22.07 -5.41 -16.81
N ALA A 152 23.32 -5.73 -17.16
CA ALA A 152 24.01 -6.91 -16.68
C ALA A 152 24.16 -6.96 -15.15
N LEU A 153 24.23 -5.79 -14.49
CA LEU A 153 24.26 -5.68 -13.02
C LEU A 153 22.88 -5.87 -12.37
N GLU A 154 21.80 -5.52 -13.08
CA GLU A 154 20.43 -5.64 -12.58
C GLU A 154 19.82 -7.02 -12.83
N LEU A 155 20.33 -7.76 -13.81
CA LEU A 155 19.89 -9.12 -14.11
C LEU A 155 20.41 -10.14 -13.08
N PRO A 156 19.63 -11.19 -12.77
CA PRO A 156 20.13 -12.32 -12.00
C PRO A 156 21.37 -12.94 -12.67
N GLY A 157 22.37 -13.39 -11.89
CA GLY A 157 23.67 -13.83 -12.42
C GLY A 157 23.65 -15.02 -13.39
N TYR A 158 22.52 -15.72 -13.49
CA TYR A 158 22.27 -16.80 -14.46
C TYR A 158 21.76 -16.28 -15.82
N TRP A 159 21.59 -14.97 -15.99
CA TRP A 159 21.32 -14.32 -17.27
C TRP A 159 22.56 -13.58 -17.76
N MET A 160 22.74 -13.56 -19.07
CA MET A 160 23.80 -12.83 -19.74
C MET A 160 23.22 -11.95 -20.84
N VAL A 161 23.67 -10.70 -20.91
CA VAL A 161 23.30 -9.79 -21.99
C VAL A 161 24.22 -10.05 -23.19
N GLU A 162 23.70 -10.68 -24.24
CA GLU A 162 24.41 -10.97 -25.49
C GLU A 162 24.60 -9.69 -26.31
N GLY A 163 23.55 -8.86 -26.38
CA GLY A 163 23.59 -7.56 -27.04
C GLY A 163 22.47 -6.64 -26.56
N LEU A 164 22.67 -5.33 -26.74
CA LEU A 164 21.66 -4.30 -26.46
C LEU A 164 21.72 -3.24 -27.56
N GLU A 165 20.56 -2.92 -28.12
CA GLU A 165 20.38 -1.86 -29.11
C GLU A 165 19.44 -0.78 -28.55
N LEU A 166 19.71 0.48 -28.92
CA LEU A 166 18.87 1.62 -28.61
C LEU A 166 18.02 1.97 -29.84
N LEU A 167 16.72 2.15 -29.59
CA LEU A 167 15.67 2.42 -30.56
C LEU A 167 14.96 3.73 -30.18
N ASP A 168 14.35 4.41 -31.14
CA ASP A 168 13.49 5.59 -30.92
C ASP A 168 14.08 6.65 -29.96
N THR A 169 15.30 7.12 -30.26
CA THR A 169 15.99 8.08 -29.38
C THR A 169 15.37 9.48 -29.45
N ALA A 170 15.05 10.02 -28.28
CA ALA A 170 14.54 11.37 -28.08
C ALA A 170 15.47 12.14 -27.12
N ILE A 171 15.81 13.37 -27.50
CA ILE A 171 16.58 14.29 -26.67
C ILE A 171 15.58 15.17 -25.94
N ARG A 172 15.63 15.19 -24.60
CA ARG A 172 14.81 16.06 -23.78
C ARG A 172 15.71 16.86 -22.86
N GLU A 173 15.56 18.19 -22.84
CA GLU A 173 16.25 19.13 -21.94
C GLU A 173 17.62 18.67 -21.39
N ASP A 174 17.66 17.83 -20.35
CA ASP A 174 18.85 17.34 -19.66
C ASP A 174 19.24 15.85 -19.88
N ARG A 175 18.49 15.10 -20.69
CA ARG A 175 18.60 13.63 -20.83
C ARG A 175 18.32 13.11 -22.24
N ILE A 176 18.85 11.93 -22.53
CA ILE A 176 18.50 11.15 -23.72
C ILE A 176 17.57 10.04 -23.28
N GLU A 177 16.38 9.99 -23.85
CA GLU A 177 15.45 8.87 -23.70
C GLU A 177 15.56 7.99 -24.93
N ALA A 178 15.63 6.68 -24.74
CA ALA A 178 15.60 5.72 -25.81
C ALA A 178 14.73 4.54 -25.40
N ARG A 179 14.10 3.88 -26.36
CA ARG A 179 13.69 2.50 -26.16
C ARG A 179 14.92 1.62 -26.28
N PHE A 180 14.97 0.50 -25.59
CA PHE A 180 16.02 -0.48 -25.79
C PHE A 180 15.43 -1.84 -26.09
N SER A 181 16.19 -2.64 -26.82
CA SER A 181 15.95 -4.06 -27.08
C SER A 181 17.24 -4.80 -26.73
N ALA A 182 17.17 -5.76 -25.83
CA ALA A 182 18.30 -6.52 -25.34
C ALA A 182 18.06 -8.02 -25.58
N SER A 183 19.07 -8.67 -26.15
CA SER A 183 19.09 -10.12 -26.33
C SER A 183 19.75 -10.75 -25.10
N LEU A 184 18.98 -11.55 -24.38
CA LEU A 184 19.41 -12.24 -23.17
C LEU A 184 19.62 -13.72 -23.48
N VAL A 185 20.70 -14.29 -22.94
CA VAL A 185 21.00 -15.72 -23.00
C VAL A 185 21.04 -16.27 -21.59
N LEU A 186 20.32 -17.36 -21.37
CA LEU A 186 20.30 -18.05 -20.10
C LEU A 186 21.57 -18.90 -19.95
N ARG A 187 22.30 -18.78 -18.83
CA ARG A 187 23.55 -19.52 -18.58
C ARG A 187 23.33 -20.93 -18.08
N ASP A 188 22.30 -21.11 -17.26
CA ASP A 188 21.99 -22.36 -16.56
C ASP A 188 20.56 -22.81 -16.86
N HIS A 189 20.28 -24.11 -16.80
CA HIS A 189 18.91 -24.60 -16.87
C HIS A 189 18.06 -24.01 -15.74
N THR A 190 16.83 -23.63 -16.04
CA THR A 190 15.88 -23.10 -15.05
C THR A 190 14.68 -24.00 -14.87
N PHE A 191 14.14 -23.94 -13.65
CA PHE A 191 13.07 -24.81 -13.19
C PHE A 191 11.99 -23.98 -12.49
N ALA A 192 10.73 -24.37 -12.65
CA ALA A 192 9.60 -23.83 -11.92
C ALA A 192 9.21 -24.78 -10.80
N GLU A 193 8.94 -24.24 -9.62
CA GLU A 193 8.37 -25.00 -8.52
C GLU A 193 6.96 -25.47 -8.88
N ARG A 194 6.71 -26.77 -8.75
CA ARG A 194 5.38 -27.38 -8.93
C ARG A 194 4.73 -27.73 -7.61
N ALA A 195 5.52 -28.26 -6.69
CA ALA A 195 5.08 -28.58 -5.34
C ALA A 195 6.26 -28.42 -4.36
N ARG A 196 5.92 -28.12 -3.12
CA ARG A 196 6.85 -28.09 -1.99
C ARG A 196 6.23 -28.86 -0.84
N GLU A 197 6.94 -29.86 -0.36
CA GLU A 197 6.54 -30.67 0.79
C GLU A 197 7.75 -30.83 1.72
N ASP A 198 7.61 -30.36 2.95
CA ASP A 198 8.69 -30.26 3.93
C ASP A 198 9.94 -29.52 3.39
N ASP A 199 11.07 -30.21 3.25
CA ASP A 199 12.35 -29.73 2.75
C ASP A 199 12.64 -30.16 1.29
N VAL A 200 11.65 -30.76 0.61
CA VAL A 200 11.77 -31.26 -0.76
C VAL A 200 11.01 -30.37 -1.74
N PHE A 201 11.71 -29.88 -2.77
CA PHE A 201 11.15 -29.11 -3.87
C PHE A 201 10.97 -29.99 -5.10
N VAL A 202 9.74 -30.15 -5.58
CA VAL A 202 9.45 -30.79 -6.86
C VAL A 202 9.41 -29.70 -7.93
N VAL A 203 10.36 -29.76 -8.86
CA VAL A 203 10.56 -28.71 -9.86
C VAL A 203 10.45 -29.28 -11.28
N ALA A 204 9.85 -28.50 -12.19
CA ALA A 204 9.75 -28.86 -13.61
C ALA A 204 10.74 -28.02 -14.43
N PRO A 205 11.44 -28.59 -15.43
CA PRO A 205 12.28 -27.80 -16.33
C PRO A 205 11.42 -26.80 -17.10
N VAL A 206 11.87 -25.55 -17.17
CA VAL A 206 11.17 -24.46 -17.86
C VAL A 206 11.94 -23.99 -19.07
N ALA A 207 13.25 -23.78 -18.92
CA ALA A 207 14.12 -23.39 -20.01
C ALA A 207 15.50 -24.01 -19.88
N GLU A 208 16.11 -24.31 -21.03
CA GLU A 208 17.44 -24.90 -21.11
C GLU A 208 18.53 -23.82 -21.12
N ALA A 209 19.73 -24.15 -20.63
CA ALA A 209 20.90 -23.31 -20.81
C ALA A 209 21.12 -23.00 -22.30
N GLY A 210 21.43 -21.74 -22.62
CA GLY A 210 21.50 -21.23 -24.00
C GLY A 210 20.17 -20.69 -24.55
N SER A 211 19.05 -20.87 -23.84
CA SER A 211 17.77 -20.29 -24.25
C SER A 211 17.87 -18.76 -24.39
N ARG A 212 17.33 -18.24 -25.49
CA ARG A 212 17.34 -16.81 -25.81
C ARG A 212 16.01 -16.16 -25.45
N SER A 213 16.08 -14.95 -24.90
CA SER A 213 14.90 -14.12 -24.65
C SER A 213 15.18 -12.67 -25.00
N ALA A 214 14.12 -11.92 -25.31
CA ALA A 214 14.21 -10.51 -25.63
C ALA A 214 13.65 -9.66 -24.49
N LEU A 215 14.46 -8.74 -23.98
CA LEU A 215 14.06 -7.74 -23.00
C LEU A 215 13.99 -6.38 -23.70
N SER A 216 12.86 -5.73 -23.60
CA SER A 216 12.59 -4.40 -24.13
C SER A 216 12.17 -3.47 -23.01
N GLY A 217 12.52 -2.19 -23.15
CA GLY A 217 12.15 -1.19 -22.17
C GLY A 217 12.54 0.21 -22.59
N ARG A 218 12.60 1.11 -21.62
CA ARG A 218 13.09 2.47 -21.79
C ARG A 218 14.40 2.67 -21.05
N ALA A 219 15.34 3.33 -21.69
CA ALA A 219 16.60 3.77 -21.13
C ALA A 219 16.61 5.30 -21.05
N SER A 220 16.99 5.84 -19.90
CA SER A 220 17.19 7.27 -19.68
C SER A 220 18.66 7.51 -19.35
N PHE A 221 19.33 8.32 -20.17
CA PHE A 221 20.73 8.67 -20.01
C PHE A 221 20.85 10.12 -19.55
N LEU A 222 21.45 10.31 -18.39
CA LEU A 222 21.59 11.61 -17.75
C LEU A 222 23.07 11.90 -17.53
N PHE A 223 23.55 13.09 -17.91
CA PHE A 223 24.95 13.45 -17.67
C PHE A 223 25.09 14.26 -16.38
N ARG A 224 25.72 13.68 -15.34
CA ARG A 224 25.95 14.33 -14.05
C ARG A 224 27.37 14.09 -13.57
N ASN A 225 27.99 15.12 -12.97
CA ASN A 225 29.34 15.03 -12.39
C ASN A 225 30.40 14.47 -13.35
N GLY A 226 30.32 14.81 -14.64
CA GLY A 226 31.28 14.36 -15.65
C GLY A 226 31.09 12.91 -16.11
N ARG A 227 30.01 12.23 -15.73
CA ARG A 227 29.70 10.84 -16.13
C ARG A 227 28.26 10.68 -16.59
N TRP A 228 28.03 9.67 -17.42
CA TRP A 228 26.68 9.23 -17.78
C TRP A 228 26.12 8.33 -16.68
N GLU A 229 24.94 8.70 -16.18
CA GLU A 229 24.09 7.87 -15.33
C GLU A 229 23.01 7.26 -16.21
N VAL A 230 22.79 5.95 -16.06
CA VAL A 230 21.84 5.19 -16.87
C VAL A 230 20.76 4.63 -15.96
N GLU A 231 19.52 4.93 -16.31
CA GLU A 231 18.32 4.39 -15.68
C GLU A 231 17.59 3.51 -16.70
N LEU A 232 17.27 2.27 -16.32
CA LEU A 232 16.58 1.31 -17.17
C LEU A 232 15.21 1.00 -16.56
N ALA A 233 14.17 1.06 -17.39
CA ALA A 233 12.81 0.73 -17.05
C ALA A 233 12.32 -0.37 -18.01
N PRO A 234 12.45 -1.65 -17.64
CA PRO A 234 11.95 -2.77 -18.44
C PRO A 234 10.42 -2.68 -18.64
N GLU A 235 9.95 -2.85 -19.87
CA GLU A 235 8.51 -2.84 -20.22
C GLU A 235 7.93 -4.25 -20.29
N ASN A 236 8.72 -5.21 -20.79
CA ASN A 236 8.44 -6.64 -20.65
C ASN A 236 9.45 -7.24 -19.67
N ASN A 237 9.04 -8.26 -18.92
CA ASN A 237 9.95 -8.94 -18.01
C ASN A 237 9.91 -10.45 -18.30
N PRO A 238 10.77 -10.96 -19.21
CA PRO A 238 10.86 -12.39 -19.49
C PRO A 238 11.37 -13.20 -18.28
N LEU A 239 11.94 -12.54 -17.27
CA LEU A 239 12.52 -13.21 -16.10
C LEU A 239 11.47 -13.84 -15.21
N THR A 240 10.22 -13.34 -15.21
CA THR A 240 9.15 -13.87 -14.35
C THR A 240 8.60 -15.19 -14.85
N ALA A 241 8.66 -15.45 -16.16
CA ALA A 241 8.10 -16.65 -16.77
C ALA A 241 9.07 -17.85 -16.76
N LEU A 242 10.36 -17.63 -16.51
CA LEU A 242 11.41 -18.59 -16.84
C LEU A 242 11.98 -19.38 -15.64
N GLY A 243 11.34 -19.38 -14.48
CA GLY A 243 11.79 -20.18 -13.33
C GLY A 243 13.13 -19.73 -12.75
N ARG A 244 13.80 -20.61 -11.98
CA ARG A 244 15.08 -20.33 -11.30
C ARG A 244 16.06 -21.51 -11.46
N PRO A 245 17.38 -21.30 -11.44
CA PRO A 245 18.36 -22.39 -11.42
C PRO A 245 18.23 -23.26 -10.16
N LEU A 246 18.69 -24.52 -10.24
CA LEU A 246 18.62 -25.47 -9.11
C LEU A 246 19.27 -24.94 -7.82
N ALA A 247 20.35 -24.17 -7.94
CA ALA A 247 21.07 -23.60 -6.79
C ALA A 247 20.25 -22.60 -5.95
N PHE A 248 19.09 -22.14 -6.44
CA PHE A 248 18.22 -21.20 -5.73
C PHE A 248 17.20 -21.88 -4.80
N PHE A 249 17.07 -23.20 -4.86
CA PHE A 249 16.14 -23.94 -3.99
C PHE A 249 16.88 -24.42 -2.74
N GLU A 250 16.44 -23.92 -1.58
CA GLU A 250 17.03 -24.27 -0.27
C GLU A 250 16.46 -25.59 0.25
N GLY A 251 16.99 -26.71 -0.23
CA GLY A 251 16.56 -28.04 0.21
C GLY A 251 16.93 -29.14 -0.77
N ARG A 252 16.32 -30.31 -0.61
CA ARG A 252 16.48 -31.39 -1.59
C ARG A 252 15.60 -31.06 -2.80
N VAL A 253 16.21 -30.97 -3.98
CA VAL A 253 15.47 -30.69 -5.22
C VAL A 253 15.28 -31.98 -5.99
N VAL A 254 14.06 -32.21 -6.45
CA VAL A 254 13.68 -33.40 -7.21
C VAL A 254 13.01 -32.93 -8.50
N ILE A 255 13.53 -33.39 -9.64
CA ILE A 255 13.03 -32.97 -10.95
C ILE A 255 11.80 -33.81 -11.31
N GLU A 256 10.71 -33.15 -11.73
CA GLU A 256 9.48 -33.79 -12.16
C GLU A 256 9.74 -34.78 -13.31
N GLY A 257 9.23 -36.00 -13.19
CA GLY A 257 9.42 -37.10 -14.12
C GLY A 257 10.72 -37.89 -13.95
N SER A 258 11.63 -37.45 -13.09
CA SER A 258 12.88 -38.18 -12.82
C SER A 258 12.64 -39.47 -12.02
N GLU A 259 13.56 -40.43 -12.14
CA GLU A 259 13.53 -41.66 -11.31
C GLU A 259 13.66 -41.33 -9.82
N GLU A 260 14.34 -40.23 -9.46
CA GLU A 260 14.42 -39.74 -8.10
C GLU A 260 13.05 -39.29 -7.57
N GLU A 261 12.23 -38.63 -8.40
CA GLU A 261 10.86 -38.28 -8.04
C GLU A 261 9.98 -39.50 -7.82
N LYS A 262 10.05 -40.49 -8.72
CA LYS A 262 9.29 -41.73 -8.57
C LYS A 262 9.67 -42.43 -7.27
N ALA A 263 10.97 -42.58 -7.01
CA ALA A 263 11.46 -43.20 -5.78
C ALA A 263 11.04 -42.43 -4.51
N TRP A 264 11.04 -41.09 -4.57
CA TRP A 264 10.58 -40.25 -3.46
C TRP A 264 9.06 -40.38 -3.23
N ARG A 265 8.24 -40.32 -4.28
CA ARG A 265 6.79 -40.53 -4.22
C ARG A 265 6.45 -41.93 -3.68
N GLU A 266 7.17 -42.96 -4.11
CA GLU A 266 7.02 -44.33 -3.60
C GLU A 266 7.44 -44.46 -2.12
N ALA A 267 8.53 -43.82 -1.72
CA ALA A 267 8.96 -43.79 -0.31
C ALA A 267 7.92 -43.07 0.57
N ARG A 268 7.32 -41.97 0.08
CA ARG A 268 6.24 -41.26 0.75
C ARG A 268 4.99 -42.13 0.88
N HIS A 269 4.52 -42.73 -0.22
CA HIS A 269 3.35 -43.60 -0.20
C HIS A 269 3.53 -44.78 0.76
N ARG A 270 4.76 -45.34 0.88
CA ARG A 270 5.08 -46.34 1.90
C ARG A 270 4.94 -45.81 3.33
N ARG A 271 5.47 -44.61 3.63
CA ARG A 271 5.32 -43.98 4.95
C ARG A 271 3.86 -43.70 5.30
N GLU A 272 3.07 -43.19 4.35
CA GLU A 272 1.65 -42.92 4.55
C GLU A 272 0.85 -44.22 4.81
N LEU A 273 1.18 -45.31 4.08
CA LEU A 273 0.60 -46.63 4.35
C LEU A 273 0.99 -47.17 5.74
N GLU A 274 2.24 -46.97 6.17
CA GLU A 274 2.69 -47.38 7.51
C GLU A 274 2.01 -46.55 8.62
N GLU A 275 1.82 -45.25 8.43
CA GLU A 275 1.08 -44.41 9.36
C GLU A 275 -0.41 -44.77 9.41
N MET A 276 -1.01 -45.04 8.25
CA MET A 276 -2.40 -45.50 8.18
C MET A 276 -2.57 -46.82 8.93
N LYS A 277 -1.65 -47.78 8.74
CA LYS A 277 -1.64 -49.04 9.49
C LYS A 277 -1.51 -48.81 10.99
N ARG A 278 -0.58 -47.96 11.43
CA ARG A 278 -0.43 -47.61 12.85
C ARG A 278 -1.69 -46.96 13.43
N ARG A 279 -2.38 -46.12 12.67
CA ARG A 279 -3.67 -45.52 13.09
C ARG A 279 -4.76 -46.58 13.19
N GLN A 280 -4.85 -47.50 12.23
CA GLN A 280 -5.81 -48.61 12.26
C GLN A 280 -5.56 -49.53 13.46
N GLU A 281 -4.30 -49.91 13.72
CA GLU A 281 -3.93 -50.72 14.90
C GLU A 281 -4.29 -50.01 16.21
N LEU A 282 -4.06 -48.70 16.30
CA LEU A 282 -4.42 -47.90 17.48
C LEU A 282 -5.94 -47.80 17.67
N GLU A 283 -6.70 -47.66 16.59
CA GLU A 283 -8.17 -47.66 16.64
C GLU A 283 -8.74 -49.04 17.00
N GLU A 284 -8.15 -50.13 16.48
CA GLU A 284 -8.53 -51.49 16.87
C GLU A 284 -8.25 -51.75 18.35
N GLN A 285 -7.10 -51.30 18.86
CA GLN A 285 -6.81 -51.37 20.30
C GLN A 285 -7.81 -50.59 21.15
N LYS A 286 -8.22 -49.39 20.70
CA LYS A 286 -9.27 -48.61 21.38
C LYS A 286 -10.62 -49.33 21.38
N ARG A 287 -11.04 -49.88 20.24
CA ARG A 287 -12.29 -50.64 20.14
C ARG A 287 -12.27 -51.90 21.01
N GLN A 288 -11.14 -52.60 21.10
CA GLN A 288 -11.00 -53.76 21.97
C GLN A 288 -11.09 -53.38 23.47
N ALA A 289 -10.50 -52.25 23.87
CA ALA A 289 -10.62 -51.74 25.23
C ALA A 289 -12.06 -51.34 25.59
N GLU A 290 -12.76 -50.64 24.68
CA GLU A 290 -14.16 -50.24 24.87
C GLU A 290 -15.10 -51.45 24.98
N LEU A 291 -14.89 -52.48 24.16
CA LEU A 291 -15.64 -53.74 24.24
C LEU A 291 -15.41 -54.46 25.58
N ALA A 292 -14.16 -54.52 26.05
CA ALA A 292 -13.84 -55.14 27.34
C ALA A 292 -14.49 -54.39 28.53
N GLU A 293 -14.52 -53.05 28.50
CA GLU A 293 -15.20 -52.26 29.52
C GLU A 293 -16.73 -52.42 29.48
N ALA A 294 -17.31 -52.51 28.28
CA ALA A 294 -18.74 -52.74 28.09
C ALA A 294 -19.16 -54.13 28.62
N GLU A 295 -18.37 -55.16 28.38
CA GLU A 295 -18.61 -56.51 28.91
C GLU A 295 -18.48 -56.56 30.44
N HIS A 296 -17.49 -55.88 31.02
CA HIS A 296 -17.34 -55.80 32.47
C HIS A 296 -18.55 -55.11 33.13
N ARG A 297 -19.09 -54.08 32.49
CA ARG A 297 -20.28 -53.35 32.97
C ARG A 297 -21.54 -54.23 32.92
N ARG A 298 -21.72 -55.01 31.85
CA ARG A 298 -22.83 -55.97 31.72
C ARG A 298 -22.82 -57.05 32.81
N ARG A 299 -21.66 -57.61 33.14
CA ARG A 299 -21.55 -58.66 34.18
C ARG A 299 -21.93 -58.16 35.59
N LEU A 300 -21.60 -56.91 35.91
CA LEU A 300 -21.93 -56.29 37.19
C LEU A 300 -23.44 -55.99 37.32
N GLU A 301 -24.09 -55.61 36.23
CA GLU A 301 -25.54 -55.39 36.21
C GLU A 301 -26.33 -56.70 36.27
N GLU A 302 -25.84 -57.76 35.62
CA GLU A 302 -26.44 -59.10 35.70
C GLU A 302 -26.36 -59.68 37.12
N GLN A 303 -25.24 -59.51 37.83
CA GLN A 303 -25.11 -59.96 39.22
C GLN A 303 -26.09 -59.25 40.17
N LYS A 304 -26.26 -57.93 40.02
CA LYS A 304 -27.18 -57.16 40.87
C LYS A 304 -28.66 -57.48 40.61
N ARG A 305 -29.01 -57.85 39.38
CA ARG A 305 -30.38 -58.29 39.03
C ARG A 305 -30.70 -59.67 39.61
N ALA A 306 -29.74 -60.59 39.61
CA ALA A 306 -29.94 -61.94 40.13
C ALA A 306 -30.16 -62.00 41.66
N GLU A 307 -29.47 -61.17 42.45
CA GLU A 307 -29.62 -61.16 43.92
C GLU A 307 -30.96 -60.56 44.39
N ALA A 308 -31.51 -59.59 43.66
CA ALA A 308 -32.79 -58.95 44.00
C ALA A 308 -34.00 -59.86 43.73
N GLU A 309 -33.95 -60.68 42.68
CA GLU A 309 -35.03 -61.63 42.34
C GLU A 309 -35.10 -62.83 43.32
N ALA A 310 -33.98 -63.23 43.92
CA ALA A 310 -33.93 -64.39 44.81
C ALA A 310 -34.65 -64.16 46.17
N ARG A 311 -34.58 -62.95 46.74
CA ARG A 311 -35.24 -62.64 48.04
C ARG A 311 -36.75 -62.50 47.92
N ARG A 312 -37.24 -61.97 46.79
CA ARG A 312 -38.68 -61.75 46.55
C ARG A 312 -39.47 -63.04 46.29
N ARG A 313 -38.81 -64.09 45.76
CA ARG A 313 -39.46 -65.39 45.49
C ARG A 313 -39.75 -66.23 46.74
N ALA A 314 -39.05 -66.03 47.86
CA ALA A 314 -39.19 -66.87 49.06
C ALA A 314 -40.45 -66.54 49.88
N GLU A 315 -40.81 -65.26 50.04
CA GLU A 315 -41.97 -64.83 50.85
C GLU A 315 -43.33 -65.10 50.16
N LEU A 316 -43.36 -65.13 48.82
CA LEU A 316 -44.58 -65.36 48.04
C LEU A 316 -45.04 -66.82 48.02
N ALA A 317 -44.13 -67.77 48.21
CA ALA A 317 -44.42 -69.20 48.12
C ALA A 317 -45.21 -69.74 49.32
N GLU A 318 -45.17 -69.09 50.49
CA GLU A 318 -45.85 -69.55 51.72
C GLU A 318 -47.32 -69.11 51.78
N LEU A 319 -47.62 -67.91 51.29
CA LEU A 319 -48.99 -67.38 51.21
C LEU A 319 -49.84 -68.13 50.17
N ALA A 320 -49.22 -68.64 49.10
CA ALA A 320 -49.93 -69.27 47.98
C ALA A 320 -50.55 -70.63 48.33
N ARG A 321 -49.94 -71.34 49.29
CA ARG A 321 -50.38 -72.67 49.75
C ARG A 321 -51.69 -72.63 50.54
N GLN A 322 -51.96 -71.56 51.28
CA GLN A 322 -53.17 -71.40 52.09
C GLN A 322 -54.40 -70.97 51.26
N LEU A 323 -54.20 -70.27 50.15
CA LEU A 323 -55.29 -69.79 49.28
C LEU A 323 -55.91 -70.91 48.41
N ARG A 324 -55.11 -71.91 48.02
CA ARG A 324 -55.53 -73.07 47.20
C ARG A 324 -56.68 -73.88 47.81
N GLY A 325 -56.69 -74.08 49.13
CA GLY A 325 -57.70 -74.89 49.82
C GLY A 325 -59.12 -74.32 49.78
N ARG A 326 -59.28 -73.00 49.52
CA ARG A 326 -60.59 -72.32 49.51
C ARG A 326 -61.25 -72.25 48.14
N LEU A 327 -60.48 -72.26 47.05
CA LEU A 327 -61.01 -72.11 45.68
C LEU A 327 -61.65 -73.39 45.11
N ALA A 328 -61.33 -74.56 45.65
CA ALA A 328 -61.85 -75.84 45.17
C ALA A 328 -63.33 -76.12 45.53
N LEU A 329 -63.95 -75.33 46.42
CA LEU A 329 -65.33 -75.55 46.91
C LEU A 329 -66.41 -74.80 46.09
N GLY A 330 -66.07 -74.03 45.05
CA GLY A 330 -66.98 -73.05 44.42
C GLY A 330 -67.20 -73.09 42.89
N LEU A 331 -66.60 -74.01 42.11
CA LEU A 331 -66.71 -74.03 40.63
C LEU A 331 -67.49 -75.27 40.13
N GLN A 332 -68.57 -75.08 39.34
CA GLN A 332 -69.40 -76.16 38.79
C GLN A 332 -68.94 -76.65 37.39
N GLY A 333 -68.98 -77.97 37.19
CA GLY A 333 -69.28 -78.62 35.90
C GLY A 333 -68.12 -79.12 35.03
N HIS A 334 -67.23 -78.25 34.55
CA HIS A 334 -66.37 -78.58 33.39
C HIS A 334 -64.89 -78.17 33.52
N TRP A 335 -64.39 -77.98 34.74
CA TRP A 335 -63.02 -77.53 35.01
C TRP A 335 -62.39 -78.21 36.25
N ARG A 336 -61.08 -78.50 36.25
CA ARG A 336 -60.31 -79.02 37.41
C ARG A 336 -59.28 -77.99 37.93
N VAL A 337 -59.28 -77.69 39.23
CA VAL A 337 -58.41 -76.65 39.84
C VAL A 337 -57.02 -77.17 40.23
N GLY A 338 -55.96 -76.57 39.69
CA GLY A 338 -54.53 -76.85 39.93
C GLY A 338 -53.88 -76.04 41.07
N GLU A 339 -52.55 -75.88 41.03
CA GLU A 339 -51.75 -75.22 42.08
C GLU A 339 -51.77 -73.68 42.02
N VAL A 340 -52.08 -73.01 43.13
CA VAL A 340 -52.26 -71.56 43.18
C VAL A 340 -50.95 -70.82 43.36
N THR A 341 -50.71 -69.79 42.54
CA THR A 341 -49.56 -68.87 42.60
C THR A 341 -50.02 -67.45 42.96
N LEU A 342 -49.30 -66.77 43.84
CA LEU A 342 -49.58 -65.38 44.24
C LEU A 342 -48.61 -64.38 43.62
N SER A 343 -49.10 -63.18 43.33
CA SER A 343 -48.30 -62.01 42.96
C SER A 343 -47.72 -61.30 44.19
N GLU A 344 -46.74 -60.42 43.98
CA GLU A 344 -46.17 -59.53 45.02
C GLU A 344 -47.25 -58.76 45.81
N PRO A 345 -47.13 -58.65 47.15
CA PRO A 345 -48.05 -57.89 47.98
C PRO A 345 -48.06 -56.41 47.62
N LEU A 346 -49.24 -55.81 47.49
CA LEU A 346 -49.42 -54.39 47.75
C LEU A 346 -49.85 -54.20 49.21
N GLU A 347 -49.03 -53.49 49.96
CA GLU A 347 -49.33 -53.14 51.35
C GLU A 347 -50.26 -51.92 51.37
N ARG A 348 -51.49 -52.10 51.86
CA ARG A 348 -52.44 -51.00 52.09
C ARG A 348 -52.30 -50.49 53.52
N GLU A 349 -52.63 -49.22 53.75
CA GLU A 349 -52.64 -48.62 55.09
C GLU A 349 -53.43 -49.49 56.09
N GLY A 350 -52.82 -49.80 57.24
CA GLY A 350 -53.40 -50.65 58.28
C GLY A 350 -52.91 -52.11 58.31
N GLY A 351 -51.84 -52.45 57.60
CA GLY A 351 -51.19 -53.78 57.68
C GLY A 351 -51.95 -54.89 56.95
N VAL A 352 -52.73 -54.53 55.92
CA VAL A 352 -53.44 -55.47 55.04
C VAL A 352 -52.60 -55.67 53.78
N LEU A 353 -52.32 -56.92 53.45
CA LEU A 353 -51.58 -57.29 52.23
C LEU A 353 -52.58 -57.72 51.15
N GLU A 354 -52.63 -56.98 50.05
CA GLU A 354 -53.41 -57.32 48.86
C GLU A 354 -52.52 -58.08 47.89
N PHE A 355 -52.89 -59.31 47.54
CA PHE A 355 -52.19 -60.10 46.52
C PHE A 355 -53.17 -60.45 45.41
N ALA A 356 -52.73 -60.38 44.16
CA ALA A 356 -53.42 -61.11 43.11
C ALA A 356 -53.01 -62.59 43.19
N PHE A 357 -53.93 -63.49 42.89
CA PHE A 357 -53.64 -64.91 42.79
C PHE A 357 -54.01 -65.47 41.42
N THR A 358 -53.45 -66.63 41.12
CA THR A 358 -53.61 -67.35 39.86
C THR A 358 -53.80 -68.83 40.19
N ALA A 359 -54.93 -69.44 39.82
CA ALA A 359 -55.20 -70.87 40.02
C ALA A 359 -55.50 -71.56 38.67
N PRO A 360 -54.74 -72.58 38.23
CA PRO A 360 -54.97 -73.27 36.96
C PRO A 360 -56.32 -74.01 36.96
N LEU A 361 -57.05 -74.02 35.84
CA LEU A 361 -58.33 -74.71 35.61
C LEU A 361 -58.23 -75.48 34.30
N GLU A 362 -58.40 -76.80 34.24
CA GLU A 362 -58.26 -77.58 32.99
C GLU A 362 -59.54 -77.65 32.12
N LEU A 363 -59.46 -77.32 30.82
CA LEU A 363 -60.53 -77.16 29.81
C LEU A 363 -60.74 -78.45 28.99
N ALA A 364 -61.98 -78.74 28.57
CA ALA A 364 -62.29 -79.98 27.86
C ALA A 364 -62.15 -79.95 26.32
N GLU A 365 -62.19 -78.80 25.61
CA GLU A 365 -62.11 -78.67 24.11
C GLU A 365 -61.51 -77.30 23.61
N ASP A 366 -61.07 -77.18 22.33
CA ASP A 366 -60.41 -75.97 21.72
C ASP A 366 -61.37 -74.77 21.44
N THR A 367 -60.93 -73.51 21.61
CA THR A 367 -61.70 -72.26 21.30
C THR A 367 -60.80 -71.10 20.77
N PHE A 368 -61.35 -70.14 20.00
CA PHE A 368 -60.61 -69.05 19.32
C PHE A 368 -61.27 -67.66 19.51
N VAL A 369 -60.49 -66.57 19.55
CA VAL A 369 -60.98 -65.18 19.64
C VAL A 369 -60.31 -64.32 18.57
N GLU A 370 -61.10 -63.44 17.95
CA GLU A 370 -60.62 -62.43 17.01
C GLU A 370 -59.74 -61.40 17.74
N LYS A 371 -58.48 -61.29 17.32
CA LYS A 371 -57.49 -60.43 17.98
C LYS A 371 -57.32 -59.11 17.26
N ALA A 372 -57.32 -59.13 15.93
CA ALA A 372 -57.25 -57.94 15.10
C ALA A 372 -57.90 -58.20 13.74
N ARG A 373 -58.63 -57.20 13.24
CA ARG A 373 -59.13 -57.16 11.87
C ARG A 373 -58.33 -56.10 11.13
N GLU A 374 -57.48 -56.53 10.22
CA GLU A 374 -56.74 -55.66 9.32
C GLU A 374 -57.37 -55.74 7.91
N GLU A 375 -57.17 -54.72 7.07
CA GLU A 375 -57.98 -54.48 5.85
C GLU A 375 -58.15 -55.69 4.90
N GLU A 376 -57.27 -56.69 4.95
CA GLU A 376 -57.30 -57.90 4.10
C GLU A 376 -57.35 -59.26 4.85
N ALA A 377 -57.28 -59.29 6.20
CA ALA A 377 -57.30 -60.54 6.97
C ALA A 377 -57.78 -60.37 8.42
N VAL A 378 -58.41 -61.42 8.97
CA VAL A 378 -58.76 -61.49 10.40
C VAL A 378 -57.73 -62.36 11.10
N LEU A 379 -56.97 -61.74 11.98
CA LEU A 379 -56.04 -62.43 12.86
C LEU A 379 -56.82 -63.00 14.03
N VAL A 380 -56.87 -64.33 14.13
CA VAL A 380 -57.48 -65.00 15.29
C VAL A 380 -56.39 -65.62 16.13
N GLU A 381 -56.55 -65.48 17.44
CA GLU A 381 -55.73 -66.15 18.42
C GLU A 381 -56.48 -67.38 18.89
N ARG A 382 -55.79 -68.51 18.94
CA ARG A 382 -56.32 -69.68 19.64
C ARG A 382 -56.22 -69.39 21.13
N VAL A 383 -57.35 -69.47 21.83
CA VAL A 383 -57.45 -69.10 23.25
C VAL A 383 -57.92 -70.24 24.13
N GLY A 384 -58.43 -71.31 23.54
CA GLY A 384 -58.74 -72.57 24.20
C GLY A 384 -58.15 -73.71 23.40
N THR A 385 -57.63 -74.69 24.11
CA THR A 385 -57.16 -75.96 23.58
C THR A 385 -57.76 -77.06 24.45
N THR A 386 -58.09 -78.19 23.86
CA THR A 386 -58.62 -79.38 24.51
C THR A 386 -57.56 -79.88 25.50
N GLY A 387 -57.87 -79.86 26.80
CA GLY A 387 -56.91 -80.09 27.89
C GLY A 387 -56.17 -78.83 28.39
N GLU A 388 -56.53 -77.63 27.91
CA GLU A 388 -55.83 -76.39 28.28
C GLU A 388 -56.18 -75.93 29.70
N VAL A 389 -55.14 -75.59 30.45
CA VAL A 389 -55.30 -75.17 31.84
C VAL A 389 -55.39 -73.63 31.95
N ARG A 390 -56.59 -73.06 31.97
CA ARG A 390 -56.83 -71.62 32.17
C ARG A 390 -56.67 -71.18 33.60
N THR A 391 -55.95 -70.08 33.82
CA THR A 391 -55.67 -69.63 35.18
C THR A 391 -56.73 -68.64 35.70
N LEU A 392 -57.52 -69.06 36.69
CA LEU A 392 -58.41 -68.19 37.46
C LEU A 392 -57.60 -67.10 38.16
N ARG A 393 -57.89 -65.83 37.86
CA ARG A 393 -57.25 -64.69 38.50
C ARG A 393 -58.23 -63.95 39.39
N GLY A 394 -57.80 -63.68 40.61
CA GLY A 394 -58.57 -62.86 41.54
C GLY A 394 -57.64 -62.09 42.45
N LYS A 395 -58.23 -61.21 43.26
CA LYS A 395 -57.56 -60.52 44.34
C LYS A 395 -57.92 -61.21 45.64
N ALA A 396 -56.91 -61.43 46.47
CA ALA A 396 -57.07 -61.92 47.82
C ALA A 396 -56.54 -60.84 48.78
N LEU A 397 -57.43 -60.32 49.62
CA LEU A 397 -57.02 -59.46 50.73
C LEU A 397 -56.68 -60.36 51.91
N ALA A 398 -55.42 -60.32 52.35
CA ALA A 398 -54.96 -61.06 53.51
C ALA A 398 -54.77 -60.10 54.69
N ARG A 399 -55.48 -60.34 55.79
CA ARG A 399 -55.30 -59.61 57.05
C ARG A 399 -54.86 -60.56 58.15
N ARG A 400 -53.86 -60.15 58.91
CA ARG A 400 -53.34 -60.91 60.07
C ARG A 400 -54.26 -60.65 61.27
N ALA A 401 -54.95 -61.68 61.75
CA ALA A 401 -55.83 -61.60 62.92
C ALA A 401 -55.68 -62.89 63.76
N ASP A 402 -55.43 -62.73 65.06
CA ASP A 402 -55.37 -63.80 66.08
C ASP A 402 -54.62 -65.08 65.65
N GLY A 403 -53.34 -64.93 65.28
CA GLY A 403 -52.45 -66.05 65.02
C GLY A 403 -52.55 -66.70 63.64
N GLY A 404 -53.38 -66.18 62.71
CA GLY A 404 -53.47 -66.67 61.32
C GLY A 404 -53.84 -65.61 60.29
N TRP A 405 -53.73 -65.94 59.00
CA TRP A 405 -54.16 -65.08 57.88
C TRP A 405 -55.63 -65.36 57.53
N ARG A 406 -56.48 -64.32 57.49
CA ARG A 406 -57.83 -64.41 56.90
C ARG A 406 -57.82 -63.81 55.50
N PHE A 407 -58.41 -64.54 54.55
CA PHE A 407 -58.49 -64.16 53.14
C PHE A 407 -59.92 -63.77 52.74
N GLU A 408 -60.08 -62.65 52.05
CA GLU A 408 -61.30 -62.26 51.34
C GLU A 408 -60.98 -62.29 49.84
N VAL A 409 -61.73 -63.08 49.07
CA VAL A 409 -61.38 -63.45 47.69
C VAL A 409 -62.37 -62.82 46.73
N GLU A 410 -61.90 -61.87 45.93
CA GLU A 410 -62.65 -61.23 44.86
C GLU A 410 -62.12 -61.78 43.52
N VAL A 411 -62.93 -62.60 42.86
CA VAL A 411 -62.57 -63.18 41.56
C VAL A 411 -62.81 -62.11 40.49
N GLY A 412 -61.79 -61.27 40.28
CA GLY A 412 -61.88 -60.13 39.36
C GLY A 412 -62.01 -60.52 37.88
N ASN A 413 -61.66 -61.75 37.51
CA ASN A 413 -61.80 -62.21 36.13
C ASN A 413 -62.30 -63.67 36.11
N ASN A 414 -63.59 -63.85 35.87
CA ASN A 414 -64.19 -65.17 35.67
C ASN A 414 -63.81 -65.66 34.26
N PRO A 415 -62.84 -66.60 34.11
CA PRO A 415 -62.30 -66.98 32.80
C PRO A 415 -63.31 -67.74 31.92
N VAL A 416 -64.52 -67.98 32.43
CA VAL A 416 -65.63 -68.59 31.72
C VAL A 416 -66.42 -67.58 30.87
N ALA A 417 -66.27 -66.26 31.11
CA ALA A 417 -66.98 -65.21 30.35
C ALA A 417 -66.28 -64.76 29.06
N THR A 418 -65.02 -65.16 28.85
CA THR A 418 -64.18 -64.84 27.67
C THR A 418 -63.71 -66.11 26.96
N LEU A 419 -64.60 -67.10 26.84
CA LEU A 419 -64.33 -68.28 26.05
C LEU A 419 -64.72 -67.97 24.61
N GLY A 420 -63.71 -68.06 23.75
CA GLY A 420 -63.86 -67.85 22.33
C GLY A 420 -64.86 -68.82 21.71
N HIS A 421 -65.11 -68.61 20.43
CA HIS A 421 -65.97 -69.48 19.67
C HIS A 421 -65.14 -70.54 18.94
N PRO A 422 -65.72 -71.68 18.54
CA PRO A 422 -65.09 -72.60 17.60
C PRO A 422 -64.68 -71.86 16.32
N VAL A 423 -63.65 -72.36 15.62
CA VAL A 423 -63.00 -71.63 14.52
C VAL A 423 -63.97 -71.24 13.38
N ASP A 424 -65.03 -72.01 13.21
CA ASP A 424 -66.09 -71.85 12.20
C ASP A 424 -66.93 -70.55 12.39
N PHE A 425 -66.74 -69.86 13.51
CA PHE A 425 -67.48 -68.65 13.87
C PHE A 425 -66.99 -67.37 13.14
N PHE A 426 -65.74 -67.32 12.65
CA PHE A 426 -65.13 -66.10 12.09
C PHE A 426 -65.06 -66.16 10.55
N GLY A 427 -65.89 -65.39 9.82
CA GLY A 427 -65.90 -65.37 8.35
C GLY A 427 -64.76 -64.56 7.71
N GLY A 428 -64.15 -65.07 6.63
CA GLY A 428 -63.05 -64.44 5.88
C GLY A 428 -61.77 -65.29 5.84
N LYS A 429 -60.65 -64.77 5.29
CA LYS A 429 -59.35 -65.45 5.39
C LYS A 429 -58.79 -65.25 6.80
N VAL A 430 -58.87 -66.31 7.60
CA VAL A 430 -58.47 -66.34 9.00
C VAL A 430 -57.01 -66.78 9.11
N LEU A 431 -56.15 -65.90 9.60
CA LEU A 431 -54.75 -66.22 9.87
C LEU A 431 -54.59 -66.49 11.36
N VAL A 432 -54.20 -67.72 11.72
CA VAL A 432 -54.00 -68.11 13.11
C VAL A 432 -52.63 -67.61 13.57
N GLU A 433 -52.61 -66.90 14.69
CA GLU A 433 -51.38 -66.38 15.29
C GLU A 433 -50.36 -67.51 15.54
N GLY A 434 -49.12 -67.31 15.10
CA GLY A 434 -48.02 -68.27 15.15
C GLY A 434 -47.87 -69.18 13.92
N SER A 435 -48.84 -69.18 12.99
CA SER A 435 -48.75 -69.95 11.76
C SER A 435 -47.67 -69.41 10.82
N ASP A 436 -47.13 -70.27 9.96
CA ASP A 436 -46.11 -69.85 8.99
C ASP A 436 -46.65 -68.84 7.96
N GLU A 437 -47.96 -68.86 7.71
CA GLU A 437 -48.64 -67.86 6.88
C GLU A 437 -48.65 -66.46 7.53
N GLU A 438 -48.81 -66.38 8.86
CA GLU A 438 -48.73 -65.11 9.59
C GLU A 438 -47.30 -64.55 9.63
N LYS A 439 -46.30 -65.42 9.86
CA LYS A 439 -44.88 -65.02 9.89
C LYS A 439 -44.44 -64.43 8.55
N ALA A 440 -44.80 -65.09 7.44
CA ALA A 440 -44.50 -64.60 6.10
C ALA A 440 -45.12 -63.22 5.84
N TRP A 441 -46.34 -62.98 6.33
CA TRP A 441 -47.03 -61.71 6.21
C TRP A 441 -46.38 -60.60 7.07
N ARG A 442 -46.00 -60.89 8.33
CA ARG A 442 -45.28 -59.94 9.21
C ARG A 442 -43.89 -59.58 8.67
N GLU A 443 -43.14 -60.55 8.15
CA GLU A 443 -41.81 -60.33 7.55
C GLU A 443 -41.85 -59.45 6.29
N ALA A 444 -42.89 -59.62 5.45
CA ALA A 444 -43.07 -58.78 4.28
C ALA A 444 -43.34 -57.31 4.66
N ARG A 445 -44.12 -57.08 5.73
CA ARG A 445 -44.42 -55.74 6.25
C ARG A 445 -43.20 -55.09 6.89
N HIS A 446 -42.45 -55.81 7.71
CA HIS A 446 -41.24 -55.30 8.35
C HIS A 446 -40.17 -54.89 7.32
N ARG A 447 -40.03 -55.66 6.22
CA ARG A 447 -39.17 -55.28 5.10
C ARG A 447 -39.56 -53.96 4.47
N ARG A 448 -40.85 -53.71 4.21
CA ARG A 448 -41.32 -52.42 3.66
C ARG A 448 -41.03 -51.25 4.59
N GLN A 449 -41.22 -51.42 5.90
CA GLN A 449 -40.92 -50.37 6.89
C GLN A 449 -39.43 -50.05 6.99
N LEU A 450 -38.56 -51.07 6.93
CA LEU A 450 -37.11 -50.86 6.91
C LEU A 450 -36.65 -50.13 5.65
N GLU A 451 -37.22 -50.45 4.48
CA GLU A 451 -36.93 -49.75 3.23
C GLU A 451 -37.36 -48.27 3.28
N GLU A 452 -38.51 -47.98 3.89
CA GLU A 452 -39.00 -46.62 4.06
C GLU A 452 -38.13 -45.81 5.03
N MET A 453 -37.72 -46.39 6.17
CA MET A 453 -36.79 -45.73 7.09
C MET A 453 -35.42 -45.46 6.45
N LYS A 454 -34.89 -46.40 5.64
CA LYS A 454 -33.62 -46.19 4.91
C LYS A 454 -33.73 -45.02 3.94
N ARG A 455 -34.82 -44.93 3.18
CA ARG A 455 -35.05 -43.79 2.27
C ARG A 455 -35.15 -42.45 3.01
N GLN A 456 -35.76 -42.42 4.20
CA GLN A 456 -35.81 -41.21 5.02
C GLN A 456 -34.42 -40.81 5.53
N GLN A 457 -33.61 -41.77 5.99
CA GLN A 457 -32.24 -41.51 6.46
C GLN A 457 -31.34 -40.99 5.33
N GLU A 458 -31.41 -41.58 4.13
CA GLU A 458 -30.64 -41.12 2.96
C GLU A 458 -31.02 -39.68 2.57
N LEU A 459 -32.31 -39.33 2.65
CA LEU A 459 -32.79 -37.99 2.34
C LEU A 459 -32.36 -36.96 3.40
N GLU A 460 -32.33 -37.34 4.68
CA GLU A 460 -31.80 -36.49 5.75
C GLU A 460 -30.28 -36.29 5.63
N GLU A 461 -29.55 -37.33 5.27
CA GLU A 461 -28.10 -37.24 5.05
C GLU A 461 -27.77 -36.34 3.86
N GLN A 462 -28.50 -36.47 2.75
CA GLN A 462 -28.36 -35.56 1.60
C GLN A 462 -28.63 -34.11 1.98
N LYS A 463 -29.67 -33.83 2.78
CA LYS A 463 -29.96 -32.47 3.28
C LYS A 463 -28.84 -31.93 4.14
N ARG A 464 -28.32 -32.72 5.09
CA ARG A 464 -27.17 -32.32 5.93
C ARG A 464 -25.93 -32.04 5.10
N GLN A 465 -25.66 -32.84 4.07
CA GLN A 465 -24.54 -32.61 3.18
C GLN A 465 -24.70 -31.32 2.37
N SER A 466 -25.91 -31.02 1.86
CA SER A 466 -26.16 -29.75 1.16
C SER A 466 -26.03 -28.53 2.08
N GLU A 467 -26.54 -28.61 3.31
CA GLU A 467 -26.44 -27.51 4.29
C GLU A 467 -24.97 -27.26 4.69
N LEU A 468 -24.18 -28.32 4.87
CA LEU A 468 -22.75 -28.21 5.16
C LEU A 468 -21.98 -27.61 3.98
N ALA A 469 -22.32 -27.98 2.75
CA ALA A 469 -21.72 -27.42 1.55
C ALA A 469 -22.03 -25.92 1.40
N GLU A 470 -23.27 -25.51 1.64
CA GLU A 470 -23.67 -24.10 1.65
C GLU A 470 -22.95 -23.30 2.75
N ALA A 471 -22.82 -23.84 3.96
CA ALA A 471 -22.09 -23.21 5.06
C ALA A 471 -20.60 -23.01 4.72
N ARG A 472 -19.97 -24.02 4.10
CA ARG A 472 -18.58 -23.91 3.60
C ARG A 472 -18.45 -22.85 2.51
N HIS A 473 -19.40 -22.76 1.60
CA HIS A 473 -19.39 -21.74 0.56
C HIS A 473 -19.53 -20.32 1.14
N ARG A 474 -20.41 -20.11 2.12
CA ARG A 474 -20.58 -18.81 2.80
C ARG A 474 -19.30 -18.38 3.53
N THR A 475 -18.67 -19.29 4.25
CA THR A 475 -17.41 -18.99 4.97
C THR A 475 -16.26 -18.64 4.02
N LEU A 476 -16.16 -19.31 2.86
CA LEU A 476 -15.19 -18.94 1.83
C LEU A 476 -15.43 -17.52 1.28
N LEU A 477 -16.68 -17.17 0.97
CA LEU A 477 -17.03 -15.81 0.50
C LEU A 477 -16.71 -14.73 1.55
N GLU A 478 -16.96 -15.01 2.83
CA GLU A 478 -16.59 -14.09 3.92
C GLU A 478 -15.07 -13.91 4.02
N GLN A 479 -14.29 -14.99 3.88
CA GLN A 479 -12.83 -14.92 3.86
C GLN A 479 -12.30 -14.12 2.67
N GLU A 480 -12.88 -14.29 1.48
CA GLU A 480 -12.51 -13.49 0.30
C GLU A 480 -12.85 -12.01 0.49
N ARG A 481 -14.02 -11.71 1.06
CA ARG A 481 -14.41 -10.34 1.37
C ARG A 481 -13.46 -9.68 2.37
N GLN A 482 -13.06 -10.40 3.42
CA GLN A 482 -12.08 -9.91 4.39
C GLN A 482 -10.71 -9.66 3.75
N LYS A 483 -10.24 -10.56 2.88
CA LYS A 483 -8.99 -10.36 2.13
C LYS A 483 -9.05 -9.11 1.25
N LEU A 484 -10.19 -8.87 0.61
CA LEU A 484 -10.38 -7.72 -0.28
C LEU A 484 -10.47 -6.40 0.51
N GLU A 485 -11.08 -6.40 1.69
CA GLU A 485 -11.09 -5.24 2.60
C GLU A 485 -9.68 -4.92 3.15
N LEU A 486 -8.92 -5.95 3.56
CA LEU A 486 -7.50 -5.78 3.95
C LEU A 486 -6.65 -5.22 2.81
N ALA A 487 -6.82 -5.73 1.59
CA ALA A 487 -6.10 -5.24 0.42
C ALA A 487 -6.43 -3.77 0.12
N LYS A 488 -7.69 -3.34 0.30
CA LYS A 488 -8.10 -1.94 0.16
C LYS A 488 -7.43 -1.04 1.19
N LEU A 489 -7.45 -1.42 2.46
CA LEU A 489 -6.79 -0.66 3.54
C LEU A 489 -5.28 -0.51 3.30
N GLN A 490 -4.60 -1.59 2.91
CA GLN A 490 -3.17 -1.55 2.59
C GLN A 490 -2.83 -0.70 1.36
N PHE A 491 -3.78 -0.53 0.44
CA PHE A 491 -3.63 0.34 -0.71
C PHE A 491 -3.80 1.81 -0.32
N GLU A 492 -4.80 2.11 0.51
CA GLU A 492 -5.02 3.46 1.06
C GLU A 492 -3.85 3.94 1.92
N GLU A 493 -3.31 3.08 2.80
CA GLU A 493 -2.11 3.41 3.59
C GLU A 493 -0.90 3.71 2.70
N ARG A 494 -0.69 2.95 1.62
CA ARG A 494 0.40 3.20 0.66
C ARG A 494 0.25 4.56 -0.03
N LEU A 495 -0.96 4.93 -0.43
CA LEU A 495 -1.24 6.24 -1.03
C LEU A 495 -0.99 7.38 -0.04
N GLU A 496 -1.36 7.22 1.23
CA GLU A 496 -1.12 8.23 2.25
C GLU A 496 0.38 8.38 2.57
N GLN A 497 1.11 7.27 2.69
CA GLN A 497 2.56 7.29 2.86
C GLN A 497 3.27 7.99 1.70
N GLU A 498 2.82 7.74 0.47
CA GLU A 498 3.39 8.42 -0.71
C GLU A 498 3.09 9.92 -0.69
N ARG A 499 1.87 10.33 -0.30
CA ARG A 499 1.50 11.75 -0.14
C ARG A 499 2.40 12.44 0.89
N LEU A 500 2.58 11.82 2.06
CA LEU A 500 3.44 12.36 3.13
C LEU A 500 4.91 12.44 2.69
N ALA A 501 5.41 11.44 1.96
CA ALA A 501 6.76 11.45 1.41
C ALA A 501 6.97 12.58 0.39
N ARG A 502 5.99 12.84 -0.49
CA ARG A 502 6.04 13.96 -1.44
C ARG A 502 6.03 15.31 -0.74
N GLU A 503 5.22 15.48 0.29
CA GLU A 503 5.20 16.72 1.09
C GLU A 503 6.51 16.94 1.86
N ALA A 504 7.08 15.90 2.45
CA ALA A 504 8.37 15.96 3.12
C ALA A 504 9.51 16.35 2.15
N ALA A 505 9.56 15.74 0.97
CA ALA A 505 10.54 16.06 -0.06
C ALA A 505 10.41 17.52 -0.54
N ARG A 506 9.18 18.04 -0.67
CA ARG A 506 8.95 19.45 -1.02
C ARG A 506 9.50 20.38 0.06
N ARG A 507 9.19 20.12 1.34
CA ARG A 507 9.70 20.92 2.47
C ARG A 507 11.23 20.90 2.53
N GLN A 508 11.85 19.75 2.28
CA GLN A 508 13.31 19.63 2.25
C GLN A 508 13.92 20.48 1.13
N ARG A 509 13.37 20.44 -0.09
CA ARG A 509 13.84 21.28 -1.21
C ARG A 509 13.67 22.77 -0.91
N GLU A 510 12.56 23.17 -0.30
CA GLU A 510 12.34 24.55 0.13
C GLU A 510 13.37 24.99 1.20
N MET A 511 13.69 24.13 2.17
CA MET A 511 14.74 24.40 3.15
C MET A 511 16.14 24.48 2.52
N GLU A 512 16.50 23.57 1.62
CA GLU A 512 17.78 23.61 0.90
C GLU A 512 17.92 24.87 0.05
N LYS A 513 16.84 25.28 -0.65
CA LYS A 513 16.82 26.52 -1.42
C LYS A 513 17.05 27.73 -0.50
N ARG A 514 16.35 27.81 0.63
CA ARG A 514 16.55 28.86 1.64
C ARG A 514 17.99 28.86 2.16
N GLN A 515 18.55 27.70 2.50
CA GLN A 515 19.94 27.61 2.96
C GLN A 515 20.94 28.10 1.92
N ARG A 516 20.72 27.81 0.62
CA ARG A 516 21.57 28.33 -0.47
C ARG A 516 21.46 29.84 -0.62
N GLU A 517 20.25 30.39 -0.53
CA GLU A 517 20.02 31.84 -0.58
C GLU A 517 20.70 32.55 0.61
N LEU A 518 20.58 31.99 1.82
CA LEU A 518 21.29 32.46 3.01
C LEU A 518 22.81 32.44 2.83
N ALA A 519 23.36 31.33 2.30
CA ALA A 519 24.80 31.19 2.08
C ALA A 519 25.32 32.19 1.01
N ALA A 520 24.57 32.39 -0.07
CA ALA A 520 24.91 33.35 -1.12
C ALA A 520 24.92 34.79 -0.59
N LEU A 521 23.88 35.18 0.15
CA LEU A 521 23.79 36.52 0.76
C LEU A 521 24.89 36.75 1.81
N ARG A 522 25.20 35.74 2.64
CA ARG A 522 26.31 35.81 3.60
C ARG A 522 27.64 36.05 2.89
N THR A 523 27.88 35.34 1.78
CA THR A 523 29.09 35.52 0.98
C THR A 523 29.15 36.93 0.38
N ALA A 524 28.02 37.45 -0.12
CA ALA A 524 27.94 38.78 -0.69
C ALA A 524 28.16 39.89 0.36
N LEU A 525 27.61 39.74 1.57
CA LEU A 525 27.85 40.64 2.70
C LEU A 525 29.32 40.69 3.14
N GLN A 526 30.04 39.57 2.99
CA GLN A 526 31.46 39.47 3.32
C GLN A 526 32.39 39.83 2.15
N SER A 527 31.85 40.08 0.95
CA SER A 527 32.62 40.43 -0.24
C SER A 527 33.56 41.62 0.03
N PRO A 528 34.78 41.68 -0.53
CA PRO A 528 35.65 42.86 -0.46
C PRO A 528 35.11 44.05 -1.26
N ASP A 529 34.19 43.84 -2.21
CA ASP A 529 33.58 44.90 -3.02
C ASP A 529 32.51 45.69 -2.24
N PRO A 530 32.69 47.01 -2.02
CA PRO A 530 31.70 47.84 -1.32
C PRO A 530 30.35 47.93 -2.02
N ALA A 531 30.29 47.89 -3.36
CA ALA A 531 29.03 48.00 -4.09
C ALA A 531 28.19 46.74 -3.90
N LEU A 532 28.80 45.56 -4.08
CA LEU A 532 28.14 44.28 -3.87
C LEU A 532 27.67 44.11 -2.41
N ARG A 533 28.47 44.54 -1.44
CA ARG A 533 28.07 44.53 -0.03
C ARG A 533 26.88 45.43 0.25
N ALA A 534 26.89 46.67 -0.26
CA ALA A 534 25.78 47.61 -0.04
C ALA A 534 24.46 47.06 -0.62
N MET A 535 24.53 46.46 -1.81
CA MET A 535 23.39 45.77 -2.42
C MET A 535 22.92 44.57 -1.59
N ALA A 536 23.85 43.76 -1.09
CA ALA A 536 23.54 42.60 -0.24
C ALA A 536 22.93 43.02 1.11
N LEU A 537 23.41 44.13 1.69
CA LEU A 537 22.88 44.69 2.92
C LEU A 537 21.46 45.21 2.74
N ASP A 538 21.19 45.99 1.69
CA ASP A 538 19.84 46.48 1.39
C ASP A 538 18.87 45.33 1.09
N ALA A 539 19.31 44.31 0.33
CA ALA A 539 18.51 43.12 0.06
C ALA A 539 18.21 42.31 1.34
N ALA A 540 19.20 42.16 2.23
CA ALA A 540 19.03 41.42 3.47
C ALA A 540 18.14 42.18 4.49
N LEU A 541 18.26 43.51 4.59
CA LEU A 541 17.40 44.34 5.45
C LEU A 541 15.93 44.35 5.00
N LYS A 542 15.67 44.27 3.69
CA LYS A 542 14.31 44.19 3.11
C LYS A 542 13.75 42.76 3.07
N SER A 543 14.52 41.76 3.45
CA SER A 543 14.08 40.36 3.42
C SER A 543 12.96 40.10 4.43
N GLY A 544 12.03 39.19 4.13
CA GLY A 544 11.07 38.68 5.12
C GLY A 544 11.68 37.65 6.08
N ASP A 545 12.94 37.28 5.89
CA ASP A 545 13.67 36.30 6.71
C ASP A 545 14.40 37.00 7.88
N THR A 546 14.03 36.62 9.10
CA THR A 546 14.58 37.19 10.34
C THR A 546 16.07 36.90 10.52
N GLY A 547 16.56 35.77 9.99
CA GLY A 547 17.97 35.40 10.04
C GLY A 547 18.83 36.27 9.11
N LEU A 548 18.32 36.60 7.92
CA LEU A 548 18.98 37.55 7.01
C LEU A 548 19.03 38.95 7.60
N ARG A 549 17.93 39.41 8.20
CA ARG A 549 17.84 40.72 8.84
C ARG A 549 18.78 40.83 10.03
N GLN A 550 18.88 39.79 10.86
CA GLN A 550 19.88 39.73 11.93
C GLN A 550 21.32 39.76 11.40
N LEU A 551 21.62 38.97 10.37
CA LEU A 551 22.96 38.95 9.77
C LEU A 551 23.34 40.33 9.18
N ALA A 552 22.39 41.00 8.54
CA ALA A 552 22.56 42.35 8.04
C ALA A 552 22.86 43.36 9.17
N LEU A 553 22.14 43.27 10.29
CA LEU A 553 22.40 44.11 11.47
C LEU A 553 23.80 43.85 12.06
N HIS A 554 24.23 42.60 12.14
CA HIS A 554 25.58 42.25 12.59
C HIS A 554 26.65 42.88 11.70
N GLU A 555 26.52 42.74 10.37
CA GLU A 555 27.48 43.30 9.42
C GLU A 555 27.46 44.83 9.38
N TRP A 556 26.28 45.45 9.52
CA TRP A 556 26.16 46.90 9.65
C TRP A 556 26.88 47.39 10.90
N LEU A 557 26.65 46.76 12.07
CA LEU A 557 27.25 47.20 13.32
C LEU A 557 28.76 47.00 13.36
N LYS A 558 29.26 45.89 12.80
CA LYS A 558 30.69 45.59 12.68
C LYS A 558 31.48 46.69 11.95
N ARG A 559 30.83 47.40 11.03
CA ARG A 559 31.48 48.38 10.14
C ARG A 559 31.15 49.82 10.51
N THR A 560 30.05 50.03 11.22
CA THR A 560 29.61 51.36 11.61
C THR A 560 30.39 51.82 12.83
N THR A 561 31.21 52.86 12.65
CA THR A 561 32.00 53.45 13.74
C THR A 561 31.24 54.53 14.48
N ARG A 562 30.35 55.26 13.79
CA ARG A 562 29.55 56.35 14.38
C ARG A 562 28.13 56.34 13.82
N VAL A 563 27.15 56.51 14.70
CA VAL A 563 25.72 56.60 14.35
C VAL A 563 25.12 57.85 14.93
N ALA A 564 24.44 58.64 14.11
CA ALA A 564 23.54 59.68 14.58
C ALA A 564 22.15 59.08 14.85
N LEU A 565 21.65 59.28 16.05
CA LEU A 565 20.29 58.96 16.46
C LEU A 565 19.42 60.19 16.25
N GLU A 566 18.40 60.06 15.41
CA GLU A 566 17.32 61.03 15.32
C GLU A 566 16.40 60.81 16.52
N ILE A 567 16.14 61.87 17.29
CA ILE A 567 15.33 61.77 18.52
C ILE A 567 14.08 62.64 18.45
N GLU A 568 13.00 62.10 18.98
CA GLU A 568 11.75 62.81 19.23
C GLU A 568 11.34 62.60 20.69
N ALA A 569 10.89 63.64 21.38
CA ALA A 569 10.50 63.52 22.79
C ALA A 569 9.23 62.67 22.94
N ALA A 570 9.30 61.64 23.79
CA ALA A 570 8.15 60.79 24.13
C ALA A 570 7.48 61.21 25.44
N ASP A 571 8.17 61.97 26.30
CA ASP A 571 7.66 62.48 27.56
C ASP A 571 7.98 63.97 27.78
N LYS A 572 7.36 64.59 28.79
CA LYS A 572 7.52 66.02 29.09
C LYS A 572 8.97 66.41 29.39
N ARG A 573 9.71 65.55 30.11
CA ARG A 573 11.14 65.80 30.43
C ARG A 573 12.02 65.72 29.17
N GLY A 574 11.70 64.81 28.25
CA GLY A 574 12.31 64.76 26.93
C GLY A 574 12.02 66.03 26.12
N GLN A 575 10.81 66.58 26.18
CA GLN A 575 10.47 67.83 25.48
C GLN A 575 11.28 69.01 26.01
N GLU A 576 11.42 69.13 27.34
CA GLU A 576 12.28 70.13 27.99
C GLU A 576 13.74 69.96 27.54
N THR A 577 14.23 68.71 27.47
CA THR A 577 15.58 68.38 27.02
C THR A 577 15.83 68.76 25.55
N ILE A 578 14.86 68.55 24.65
CA ILE A 578 14.96 68.95 23.24
C ILE A 578 14.90 70.46 23.09
N ALA A 579 14.04 71.15 23.87
CA ALA A 579 13.94 72.60 23.88
C ALA A 579 15.26 73.27 24.32
N ASP A 580 16.05 72.59 25.17
CA ASP A 580 17.40 73.00 25.58
C ASP A 580 18.48 72.77 24.50
N GLY A 581 18.09 72.36 23.29
CA GLY A 581 18.93 72.33 22.10
C GLY A 581 19.55 70.98 21.77
N ILE A 582 19.13 69.88 22.42
CA ILE A 582 19.54 68.53 21.99
C ILE A 582 18.52 68.00 21.00
N ASN A 583 18.92 67.97 19.74
CA ASN A 583 18.12 67.37 18.67
C ASN A 583 18.75 66.08 18.10
N THR A 584 19.95 65.72 18.53
CA THR A 584 20.69 64.54 18.03
C THR A 584 21.54 63.91 19.13
N PHE A 585 21.58 62.59 19.17
CA PHE A 585 22.62 61.84 19.90
C PHE A 585 23.56 61.21 18.88
N ALA A 586 24.85 61.13 19.20
CA ALA A 586 25.80 60.38 18.40
C ALA A 586 26.41 59.27 19.25
N LEU A 587 26.50 58.05 18.71
CA LEU A 587 27.13 56.90 19.35
C LEU A 587 28.37 56.50 18.54
N ASP A 588 29.50 56.36 19.21
CA ASP A 588 30.69 55.73 18.64
C ASP A 588 30.78 54.28 19.08
N PHE A 589 30.84 53.36 18.12
CA PHE A 589 31.03 51.93 18.36
C PHE A 589 32.52 51.60 18.29
N ALA A 590 32.99 50.81 19.26
CA ALA A 590 34.40 50.44 19.36
C ALA A 590 34.61 48.93 19.14
N ASN A 591 34.20 48.11 20.13
CA ASN A 591 34.42 46.66 20.09
C ASN A 591 33.11 45.97 19.73
N PHE A 592 33.14 45.07 18.74
CA PHE A 592 32.03 44.19 18.39
C PHE A 592 32.52 42.74 18.42
N ASP A 593 31.86 41.90 19.21
CA ASP A 593 32.09 40.46 19.22
C ASP A 593 31.05 39.78 18.33
N GLU A 594 31.53 39.25 17.19
CA GLU A 594 30.70 38.57 16.19
C GLU A 594 29.98 37.34 16.75
N THR A 595 30.57 36.67 17.75
CA THR A 595 30.06 35.40 18.27
C THR A 595 28.88 35.64 19.20
N SER A 596 29.03 36.60 20.12
CA SER A 596 27.96 36.92 21.08
C SER A 596 26.98 37.97 20.57
N GLY A 597 27.34 38.71 19.51
CA GLY A 597 26.63 39.90 19.04
C GLY A 597 26.73 41.08 20.03
N SER A 598 27.66 41.02 20.99
CA SER A 598 27.85 42.07 21.98
C SER A 598 28.74 43.19 21.44
N PHE A 599 28.52 44.40 21.92
CA PHE A 599 29.31 45.55 21.54
C PHE A 599 29.51 46.53 22.69
N THR A 600 30.56 47.35 22.58
CA THR A 600 30.81 48.48 23.48
C THR A 600 31.06 49.76 22.68
N GLY A 601 30.71 50.90 23.25
CA GLY A 601 30.91 52.19 22.60
C GLY A 601 30.83 53.37 23.57
N GLN A 602 30.82 54.58 23.03
CA GLN A 602 30.76 55.85 23.77
C GLN A 602 29.70 56.78 23.18
N ILE A 603 28.99 57.53 24.03
CA ILE A 603 27.97 58.49 23.58
C ILE A 603 28.63 59.83 23.28
N VAL A 604 28.92 60.18 22.01
CA VAL A 604 29.79 61.30 21.60
C VAL A 604 29.11 62.67 21.46
N ALA A 605 27.79 62.70 21.26
CA ALA A 605 27.00 63.94 21.25
C ALA A 605 25.75 63.74 22.13
N PRO A 606 25.33 64.76 22.91
CA PRO A 606 25.60 66.20 22.74
C PRO A 606 26.80 66.80 23.52
N VAL A 607 27.63 65.99 24.19
CA VAL A 607 28.65 66.49 25.13
C VAL A 607 30.03 66.64 24.46
N GLN A 608 30.54 67.88 24.33
CA GLN A 608 31.93 68.15 23.94
C GLN A 608 32.87 67.98 25.14
N ASN A 609 33.95 67.20 24.99
CA ASN A 609 34.93 66.79 26.03
C ASN A 609 34.35 65.87 27.12
N GLN A 610 34.38 64.56 26.86
CA GLN A 610 33.62 63.58 27.62
C GLN A 610 34.41 62.97 28.79
N PRO A 611 33.77 62.77 29.95
CA PRO A 611 34.29 61.90 30.99
C PRO A 611 34.21 60.43 30.56
N ALA A 612 35.14 59.60 31.07
CA ALA A 612 35.30 58.19 30.68
C ALA A 612 34.11 57.28 31.05
N ASP A 613 33.12 57.81 31.77
CA ASP A 613 31.92 57.15 32.29
C ASP A 613 30.74 57.10 31.30
N MET A 614 30.86 57.71 30.11
CA MET A 614 29.83 57.65 29.05
C MET A 614 29.94 56.41 28.14
N GLN A 615 30.56 55.34 28.64
CA GLN A 615 30.61 54.06 27.94
C GLN A 615 29.25 53.36 28.00
N PHE A 616 28.85 52.78 26.87
CA PHE A 616 27.72 51.87 26.79
C PHE A 616 28.17 50.47 26.40
N SER A 617 27.41 49.48 26.85
CA SER A 617 27.49 48.10 26.40
C SER A 617 26.15 47.70 25.81
N GLY A 618 26.16 46.81 24.83
CA GLY A 618 24.94 46.38 24.17
C GLY A 618 25.07 45.02 23.51
N ARG A 619 23.96 44.55 22.96
CA ARG A 619 23.87 43.28 22.26
C ARG A 619 22.81 43.30 21.17
N ILE A 620 23.08 42.60 20.07
CA ILE A 620 22.09 42.29 19.04
C ILE A 620 21.39 40.96 19.39
N THR A 621 20.05 40.97 19.41
CA THR A 621 19.23 39.76 19.60
C THR A 621 18.11 39.73 18.57
N GLY A 622 18.23 38.84 17.59
CA GLY A 622 17.31 38.81 16.43
C GLY A 622 17.39 40.13 15.67
N GLU A 623 16.26 40.83 15.58
CA GLU A 623 16.12 42.11 14.88
C GLU A 623 16.22 43.33 15.79
N ALA A 624 16.64 43.13 17.05
CA ALA A 624 16.72 44.18 18.05
C ALA A 624 18.17 44.46 18.46
N ILE A 625 18.48 45.74 18.65
CA ILE A 625 19.72 46.23 19.27
C ILE A 625 19.34 46.81 20.63
N SER A 626 19.89 46.22 21.69
CA SER A 626 19.76 46.76 23.05
C SER A 626 21.09 47.34 23.49
N LEU A 627 21.07 48.54 24.08
CA LEU A 627 22.24 49.19 24.65
C LEU A 627 21.91 49.77 26.02
N ALA A 628 22.89 49.76 26.91
CA ALA A 628 22.79 50.28 28.24
C ALA A 628 24.11 50.96 28.65
N SER A 629 23.99 52.15 29.22
CA SER A 629 25.00 52.86 29.99
C SER A 629 24.48 53.05 31.43
N PRO A 630 25.30 53.53 32.37
CA PRO A 630 24.84 53.80 33.74
C PRO A 630 23.64 54.76 33.81
N THR A 631 23.49 55.65 32.83
CA THR A 631 22.48 56.72 32.83
C THR A 631 21.46 56.60 31.71
N CYS A 632 21.66 55.72 30.71
CA CYS A 632 20.72 55.56 29.60
C CYS A 632 20.53 54.09 29.20
N GLN A 633 19.34 53.73 28.75
CA GLN A 633 19.03 52.42 28.18
C GLN A 633 18.21 52.60 26.91
N ALA A 634 18.53 51.87 25.85
CA ALA A 634 17.72 51.84 24.64
C ALA A 634 17.51 50.42 24.12
N THR A 635 16.37 50.23 23.46
CA THR A 635 16.11 49.04 22.65
C THR A 635 15.52 49.49 21.33
N LEU A 636 16.23 49.24 20.25
CA LEU A 636 15.86 49.60 18.88
C LEU A 636 15.54 48.33 18.11
N ARG A 637 14.41 48.29 17.40
CA ARG A 637 14.00 47.15 16.56
C ARG A 637 13.98 47.56 15.09
N LEU A 638 14.41 46.65 14.21
CA LEU A 638 14.36 46.86 12.78
C LEU A 638 12.90 46.81 12.29
N GLY A 639 12.46 47.86 11.58
CA GLY A 639 11.13 47.90 10.97
C GLY A 639 11.05 47.13 9.66
N GLU A 640 9.93 47.27 8.92
CA GLU A 640 9.83 46.80 7.52
C GLU A 640 10.76 47.61 6.60
N ASP A 641 11.00 48.87 6.95
CA ASP A 641 12.03 49.73 6.35
C ASP A 641 13.42 49.44 6.96
N PRO A 642 14.53 49.77 6.26
CA PRO A 642 15.89 49.68 6.77
C PRO A 642 16.19 50.79 7.81
N VAL A 643 15.34 50.90 8.84
CA VAL A 643 15.39 51.88 9.92
C VAL A 643 15.17 51.14 11.25
N LEU A 644 16.11 51.29 12.18
CA LEU A 644 15.92 50.86 13.56
C LEU A 644 15.07 51.90 14.30
N ARG A 645 14.00 51.48 14.96
CA ARG A 645 13.12 52.35 15.73
C ARG A 645 12.97 51.84 17.16
N GLY A 646 12.94 52.73 18.15
CA GLY A 646 12.78 52.32 19.53
C GLY A 646 12.70 53.47 20.53
N GLU A 647 12.90 53.13 21.81
CA GLU A 647 12.92 54.11 22.90
C GLU A 647 14.31 54.16 23.54
N LEU A 648 14.81 55.38 23.77
CA LEU A 648 15.97 55.69 24.59
C LEU A 648 15.49 56.36 25.87
N ARG A 649 15.81 55.77 27.02
CA ARG A 649 15.45 56.27 28.34
C ARG A 649 16.71 56.74 29.03
N CYS A 650 16.78 58.02 29.37
CA CYS A 650 17.92 58.60 30.08
C CYS A 650 17.48 59.15 31.44
N GLY A 651 18.20 58.77 32.49
CA GLY A 651 17.93 59.11 33.89
C GLY A 651 18.67 60.35 34.41
N GLY A 652 19.34 61.12 33.55
CA GLY A 652 20.08 62.33 33.92
C GLY A 652 21.54 62.33 33.47
N LEU A 653 21.79 62.55 32.18
CA LEU A 653 23.14 62.85 31.68
C LEU A 653 23.55 64.26 32.12
N VAL A 654 24.60 64.39 32.93
CA VAL A 654 25.03 65.67 33.50
C VAL A 654 25.88 66.44 32.48
N ARG A 655 25.52 67.71 32.22
CA ARG A 655 26.32 68.65 31.42
C ARG A 655 27.31 69.42 32.30
N TYR A 656 28.33 70.04 31.70
CA TYR A 656 29.25 70.98 32.36
C TYR A 656 28.55 72.20 33.01
N SER A 657 27.32 72.51 32.61
CA SER A 657 26.40 73.40 33.32
C SER A 657 25.33 72.53 33.99
N ASN A 658 24.93 72.79 35.24
CA ASN A 658 24.02 71.99 36.09
C ASN A 658 22.65 71.51 35.53
N SER A 659 22.40 71.50 34.22
CA SER A 659 21.28 70.82 33.57
C SER A 659 21.59 69.33 33.35
N SER A 660 20.63 68.48 33.74
CA SER A 660 20.66 67.03 33.51
C SER A 660 19.70 66.66 32.39
N TYR A 661 20.17 65.94 31.38
CA TYR A 661 19.31 65.43 30.31
C TYR A 661 18.62 64.15 30.78
N ALA A 662 17.33 64.25 31.06
CA ALA A 662 16.50 63.15 31.50
C ALA A 662 15.22 63.12 30.68
N GLY A 663 14.74 61.93 30.34
CA GLY A 663 13.53 61.79 29.54
C GLY A 663 13.50 60.48 28.76
N ILE A 664 12.39 60.29 28.08
CA ILE A 664 12.15 59.19 27.15
C ILE A 664 12.13 59.80 25.75
N PHE A 665 12.94 59.26 24.86
CA PHE A 665 13.07 59.68 23.48
C PHE A 665 12.68 58.53 22.56
N ARG A 666 11.82 58.78 21.58
CA ARG A 666 11.69 57.90 20.41
C ARG A 666 12.90 58.12 19.53
N VAL A 667 13.50 57.03 19.09
CA VAL A 667 14.73 57.07 18.32
C VAL A 667 14.54 56.38 16.98
N SER A 668 15.02 57.00 15.91
CA SER A 668 15.19 56.39 14.59
C SER A 668 16.66 56.40 14.17
N VAL A 669 17.08 55.28 13.56
CA VAL A 669 18.42 55.13 12.96
C VAL A 669 18.28 54.57 11.55
N PRO A 670 18.53 55.37 10.50
CA PRO A 670 18.62 54.85 9.14
C PRO A 670 19.89 54.01 8.98
N LEU A 671 19.78 52.83 8.36
CA LEU A 671 20.89 51.89 8.19
C LEU A 671 21.68 52.08 6.87
N ARG A 672 21.55 53.24 6.22
CA ARG A 672 22.12 53.52 4.90
C ARG A 672 23.45 54.24 4.95
#